data_AF-A0AAV0CDC0-F1
#
_entry.id   AF-A0AAV0CDC0-F1
#
_cell.length_a   1.000
_cell.length_b   1.000
_cell.length_c   1.000
_cell.angle_alpha   90.00
_cell.angle_beta   90.00
_cell.angle_gamma   90.00
#
_symmetry.space_group_name_H-M   'P 1'
#
loop_
_entity.id
_entity.type
_entity.pdbx_description
1 polymer ?
#
loop_
_entity_poly.entity_id
_entity_poly.type
_entity_poly.pdbx_seq_one_letter_code
_entity_poly.pdbx_strand_id
1 'polypeptide(L)'
;MGLRAETTKKIVSFHKDEKSCDPNSPQSILLDFISSCQNLRIWSLNTSTREYLNNEQLQKGKQIDEWWKQVSKAERMMDYMNLDDRSIGMFWVVSYTMAQPACETVMNWLTSAGFTELLTGPNVQSTERIMMMREVVPLPISLLSGFSINLCMKLALQMEDCMFSGQVPSIAMVETYCRLLLISPHSLFRSHLNHLTQRNQATLTRPGNTILVFEILNYRLLPLYRYQGKSKTLMYDVTKMISTLKGKRGDHRIFRLAENLCMNLILSMRDFFFVKREGKGPTDFTETLNRITVTTLAVIIKTRGIADFEHLLYLQTMLEQILSTSQQSWSEKTLRYFPSILRDALNDRMDRSGQMDKRTLAIQAWQHSETTVIHQCTQLLSTSADPTYVVTYLNHSFPMHRQYLCAGAWILMHGHPENINSGNLGRALREFSPEEVTLNIYTMVDVLLHHIHLELQRGHPLQDLMVKTVSNLSYFIWTHELLPLDILLLALIDRDDDPHALRIVINLLDSKELQQKVKLYLVNRGPPENWAQTVPFKRADLQKALGSHLSWKERYPTFFDDIAARLLPVIPLIIYRFIENDAMDAADRVLQIYASFLHYYPLNFTFVRDILAYFYGHLPGKLILRILNVLGKKVPFSEPFLQHINSTNASMCPPLDYFATLLLGLVNHVIPPLISSSRSPQAGDVSSSFGRAPPTKVHLSSQPGLTNTCEGQKPFYQLQDPGTYTQLVLETAVVEILSFPVSASQIVSSLVQIVLHIQPTLVQSSNGLHGTPSNVGQCSILPTSPSGGSTDSLGATRAASSVPGSNASVFVWRTGYTCQQLSCLLIQACGLLLAQLPPEFHVQLYLEAARVIKESWWLTDGQRSVGELESALSYALLDPTWAAQDNTSTTIGNIVALLHAFFSNLPQEWLEGAHLIIKHLRPVTSVAVLRISFRIMGPLLPRLTNAHPLFNKTLSLLLNVLVDVFGRSTQPPAPVEASDIADIIDFLHHVIHYEGQGGPVQASSRPRAEVLALCGRAVESLRPDVQHLLSHLKTDANSSIYGAAHLKSVQNSS
;
A
#
# COMPACT_ATOMS: atom_id res chain seq x y z
N MET A 1 -10.03 -52.43 -11.99
CA MET A 1 -9.44 -52.64 -10.65
C MET A 1 -7.91 -52.62 -10.64
N GLY A 2 -7.21 -53.22 -11.62
CA GLY A 2 -5.73 -53.27 -11.67
C GLY A 2 -5.01 -51.91 -11.63
N LEU A 3 -5.53 -50.88 -12.32
CA LEU A 3 -4.92 -49.53 -12.37
C LEU A 3 -4.84 -48.84 -10.98
N ARG A 4 -5.78 -49.13 -10.07
CA ARG A 4 -5.77 -48.58 -8.70
C ARG A 4 -4.72 -49.26 -7.82
N ALA A 5 -4.52 -50.57 -7.94
CA ALA A 5 -3.59 -51.32 -7.10
C ALA A 5 -2.12 -51.01 -7.43
N GLU A 6 -1.77 -50.84 -8.70
CA GLU A 6 -0.41 -50.52 -9.12
C GLU A 6 -0.01 -49.09 -8.74
N THR A 7 -0.95 -48.14 -8.86
CA THR A 7 -0.77 -46.76 -8.38
C THR A 7 -0.57 -46.73 -6.86
N THR A 8 -1.37 -47.49 -6.10
CA THR A 8 -1.20 -47.63 -4.64
C THR A 8 0.16 -48.21 -4.27
N LYS A 9 0.65 -49.24 -4.98
CA LYS A 9 2.00 -49.81 -4.75
C LYS A 9 3.11 -48.79 -5.01
N LYS A 10 3.04 -48.02 -6.10
CA LYS A 10 4.03 -46.98 -6.45
C LYS A 10 4.05 -45.86 -5.40
N ILE A 11 2.87 -45.42 -4.96
CA ILE A 11 2.74 -44.39 -3.91
C ILE A 11 3.34 -44.88 -2.58
N VAL A 12 3.04 -46.12 -2.16
CA VAL A 12 3.58 -46.69 -0.90
C VAL A 12 5.10 -46.92 -0.98
N SER A 13 5.67 -47.18 -2.17
CA SER A 13 7.12 -47.35 -2.33
C SER A 13 7.95 -46.07 -2.11
N PHE A 14 7.38 -44.88 -2.37
CA PHE A 14 8.07 -43.60 -2.13
C PHE A 14 8.44 -43.39 -0.64
N HIS A 15 7.69 -44.00 0.29
CA HIS A 15 7.92 -43.84 1.72
C HIS A 15 9.00 -44.78 2.30
N LYS A 16 9.57 -45.69 1.50
CA LYS A 16 10.59 -46.66 1.96
C LYS A 16 12.03 -46.16 1.84
N ASP A 17 12.31 -45.20 0.96
CA ASP A 17 13.69 -44.87 0.55
C ASP A 17 14.30 -43.64 1.24
N GLU A 18 13.53 -42.80 1.93
CA GLU A 18 14.02 -41.58 2.60
C GLU A 18 13.44 -41.37 4.02
N LYS A 19 13.77 -42.25 4.97
CA LYS A 19 13.58 -41.90 6.39
C LYS A 19 14.77 -41.07 6.87
N SER A 20 14.54 -39.78 7.12
CA SER A 20 15.52 -38.93 7.81
C SER A 20 15.79 -39.48 9.22
N CYS A 21 16.99 -39.25 9.78
CA CYS A 21 17.35 -39.72 11.12
C CYS A 21 16.63 -38.96 12.26
N ASP A 22 16.03 -37.80 11.97
CA ASP A 22 15.32 -36.99 12.96
C ASP A 22 13.79 -37.06 12.74
N PRO A 23 13.05 -37.79 13.61
CA PRO A 23 11.60 -37.94 13.50
C PRO A 23 10.84 -36.62 13.69
N ASN A 24 11.46 -35.60 14.30
CA ASN A 24 10.85 -34.29 14.54
C ASN A 24 11.19 -33.27 13.45
N SER A 25 11.93 -33.66 12.40
CA SER A 25 12.20 -32.76 11.29
C SER A 25 10.90 -32.41 10.54
N PRO A 26 10.74 -31.16 10.02
CA PRO A 26 9.54 -30.76 9.27
C PRO A 26 9.23 -31.68 8.08
N GLN A 27 10.27 -32.19 7.41
CA GLN A 27 10.14 -33.15 6.32
C GLN A 27 9.58 -34.49 6.82
N SER A 28 10.03 -34.99 7.97
CA SER A 28 9.54 -36.25 8.53
C SER A 28 8.09 -36.13 9.03
N ILE A 29 7.73 -35.00 9.64
CA ILE A 29 6.34 -34.69 10.03
C ILE A 29 5.42 -34.66 8.78
N LEU A 30 5.85 -33.99 7.71
CA LEU A 30 5.08 -33.93 6.47
C LEU A 30 4.93 -35.32 5.82
N LEU A 31 6.00 -36.11 5.78
CA LEU A 31 5.96 -37.47 5.23
C LEU A 31 5.06 -38.41 6.07
N ASP A 32 5.09 -38.31 7.40
CA ASP A 32 4.20 -39.07 8.28
C ASP A 32 2.72 -38.66 8.09
N PHE A 33 2.46 -37.37 7.92
CA PHE A 33 1.12 -36.87 7.59
C PHE A 33 0.61 -37.40 6.23
N ILE A 34 1.44 -37.32 5.19
CA ILE A 34 1.10 -37.83 3.84
C ILE A 34 0.86 -39.34 3.92
N SER A 35 1.73 -40.09 4.61
CA SER A 35 1.58 -41.53 4.80
C SER A 35 0.28 -41.84 5.54
N SER A 36 -0.04 -41.10 6.60
CA SER A 36 -1.27 -41.29 7.38
C SER A 36 -2.54 -41.05 6.55
N CYS A 37 -2.55 -40.02 5.69
CA CYS A 37 -3.62 -39.78 4.71
C CYS A 37 -3.82 -40.98 3.77
N GLN A 38 -2.73 -41.51 3.22
CA GLN A 38 -2.79 -42.67 2.34
C GLN A 38 -3.25 -43.93 3.08
N ASN A 39 -2.73 -44.18 4.28
CA ASN A 39 -3.07 -45.34 5.11
C ASN A 39 -4.57 -45.36 5.43
N LEU A 40 -5.14 -44.23 5.87
CA LEU A 40 -6.57 -44.11 6.12
C LEU A 40 -7.39 -44.29 4.83
N ARG A 41 -6.94 -43.70 3.72
CA ARG A 41 -7.62 -43.84 2.43
C ARG A 41 -7.66 -45.29 1.95
N ILE A 42 -6.55 -46.02 2.05
CA ILE A 42 -6.46 -47.45 1.69
C ILE A 42 -7.30 -48.29 2.66
N TRP A 43 -7.26 -47.99 3.96
CA TRP A 43 -8.10 -48.63 4.97
C TRP A 43 -9.59 -48.53 4.62
N SER A 44 -10.03 -47.38 4.09
CA SER A 44 -11.41 -47.10 3.69
C SER A 44 -11.86 -47.68 2.34
N LEU A 45 -10.94 -48.06 1.43
CA LEU A 45 -11.26 -48.28 0.01
C LEU A 45 -11.65 -49.73 -0.38
N ASN A 46 -11.22 -50.78 0.34
CA ASN A 46 -11.72 -52.19 0.35
C ASN A 46 -10.80 -53.04 1.25
N THR A 47 -11.24 -54.19 1.77
CA THR A 47 -10.39 -55.16 2.50
C THR A 47 -9.27 -55.75 1.65
N SER A 48 -9.52 -56.02 0.36
CA SER A 48 -8.50 -56.58 -0.56
C SER A 48 -7.34 -55.63 -0.86
N THR A 49 -7.52 -54.32 -0.74
CA THR A 49 -6.44 -53.34 -0.91
C THR A 49 -5.56 -53.16 0.33
N ARG A 50 -5.98 -53.71 1.48
CA ARG A 50 -5.21 -53.64 2.75
C ARG A 50 -3.99 -54.56 2.76
N GLU A 51 -3.99 -55.61 1.93
CA GLU A 51 -2.90 -56.57 1.79
C GLU A 51 -1.58 -55.94 1.29
N TYR A 52 -1.64 -54.72 0.74
CA TYR A 52 -0.48 -53.98 0.25
C TYR A 52 0.21 -53.08 1.30
N LEU A 53 -0.35 -52.97 2.51
CA LEU A 53 0.21 -52.20 3.61
C LEU A 53 0.97 -53.11 4.59
N ASN A 54 2.01 -52.58 5.24
CA ASN A 54 2.65 -53.29 6.34
C ASN A 54 1.83 -53.19 7.64
N ASN A 55 2.17 -53.99 8.65
CA ASN A 55 1.44 -54.01 9.93
C ASN A 55 1.38 -52.63 10.61
N GLU A 56 2.44 -51.84 10.56
CA GLU A 56 2.49 -50.49 11.16
C GLU A 56 1.51 -49.52 10.49
N GLN A 57 1.50 -49.51 9.15
CA GLN A 57 0.60 -48.70 8.33
C GLN A 57 -0.86 -49.10 8.50
N LEU A 58 -1.14 -50.40 8.61
CA LEU A 58 -2.48 -50.92 8.91
C LEU A 58 -2.96 -50.48 10.29
N GLN A 59 -2.11 -50.57 11.32
CA GLN A 59 -2.46 -50.12 12.66
C GLN A 59 -2.69 -48.60 12.71
N LYS A 60 -1.88 -47.81 12.02
CA LYS A 60 -2.10 -46.35 11.90
C LYS A 60 -3.44 -46.03 11.24
N GLY A 61 -3.75 -46.62 10.08
CA GLY A 61 -5.03 -46.41 9.38
C GLY A 61 -6.23 -46.84 10.23
N LYS A 62 -6.13 -47.99 10.91
CA LYS A 62 -7.14 -48.50 11.84
C LYS A 62 -7.37 -47.56 13.02
N GLN A 63 -6.30 -47.09 13.66
CA GLN A 63 -6.37 -46.19 14.80
C GLN A 63 -7.12 -44.89 14.46
N ILE A 64 -6.82 -44.29 13.30
CA ILE A 64 -7.47 -43.05 12.87
C ILE A 64 -8.96 -43.30 12.56
N ASP A 65 -9.29 -44.41 11.89
CA ASP A 65 -10.69 -44.80 11.61
C ASP A 65 -11.48 -45.12 12.89
N GLU A 66 -10.88 -45.81 13.86
CA GLU A 66 -11.51 -46.09 15.16
C GLU A 66 -11.72 -44.82 15.97
N TRP A 67 -10.72 -43.95 16.04
CA TRP A 67 -10.84 -42.63 16.66
C TRP A 67 -11.96 -41.82 15.99
N TRP A 68 -11.98 -41.75 14.65
CA TRP A 68 -13.02 -41.02 13.91
C TRP A 68 -14.42 -41.57 14.21
N LYS A 69 -14.59 -42.90 14.19
CA LYS A 69 -15.86 -43.55 14.53
C LYS A 69 -16.29 -43.29 15.98
N GLN A 70 -15.35 -43.23 16.92
CA GLN A 70 -15.66 -42.92 18.31
C GLN A 70 -16.19 -41.49 18.44
N VAL A 71 -15.52 -40.52 17.82
CA VAL A 71 -15.93 -39.11 17.95
C VAL A 71 -17.15 -38.77 17.08
N SER A 72 -17.37 -39.47 15.96
CA SER A 72 -18.54 -39.25 15.11
C SER A 72 -19.81 -39.96 15.58
N LYS A 73 -19.70 -41.02 16.42
CA LYS A 73 -20.85 -41.80 16.92
C LYS A 73 -21.23 -41.49 18.37
N ALA A 74 -20.34 -40.89 19.16
CA ALA A 74 -20.70 -40.48 20.51
C ALA A 74 -21.81 -39.42 20.45
N GLU A 75 -22.85 -39.52 21.29
CA GLU A 75 -23.86 -38.46 21.45
C GLU A 75 -23.25 -37.12 21.90
N ARG A 76 -21.97 -37.12 22.32
CA ARG A 76 -21.17 -35.92 22.59
C ARG A 76 -20.54 -35.37 21.32
N MET A 77 -20.91 -34.14 20.99
CA MET A 77 -20.26 -33.31 19.99
C MET A 77 -18.75 -33.17 20.24
N MET A 78 -17.95 -33.18 19.16
CA MET A 78 -16.50 -32.93 19.21
C MET A 78 -16.21 -31.53 19.76
N ASP A 79 -15.41 -31.46 20.82
CA ASP A 79 -14.95 -30.19 21.40
C ASP A 79 -13.62 -29.76 20.76
N TYR A 80 -13.71 -28.89 19.75
CA TYR A 80 -12.56 -28.40 19.00
C TYR A 80 -11.62 -27.48 19.81
N MET A 81 -12.02 -27.03 20.99
CA MET A 81 -11.17 -26.15 21.83
C MET A 81 -10.19 -26.95 22.69
N ASN A 82 -10.50 -28.21 22.96
CA ASN A 82 -9.76 -29.06 23.90
C ASN A 82 -9.13 -30.29 23.22
N LEU A 83 -8.93 -30.25 21.89
CA LEU A 83 -8.22 -31.30 21.16
C LEU A 83 -6.72 -31.22 21.46
N ASP A 84 -6.12 -32.37 21.77
CA ASP A 84 -4.66 -32.51 21.84
C ASP A 84 -4.03 -32.51 20.44
N ASP A 85 -2.72 -32.24 20.35
CA ASP A 85 -1.99 -32.17 19.07
C ASP A 85 -2.18 -33.43 18.21
N ARG A 86 -2.30 -34.58 18.87
CA ARG A 86 -2.54 -35.86 18.21
C ARG A 86 -3.92 -35.91 17.55
N SER A 87 -4.98 -35.50 18.26
CA SER A 87 -6.33 -35.45 17.69
C SER A 87 -6.47 -34.39 16.61
N ILE A 88 -5.76 -33.25 16.73
CA ILE A 88 -5.67 -32.25 15.66
C ILE A 88 -5.07 -32.87 14.39
N GLY A 89 -3.92 -33.55 14.52
CA GLY A 89 -3.27 -34.23 13.40
C GLY A 89 -4.16 -35.32 12.76
N MET A 90 -4.87 -36.11 13.57
CA MET A 90 -5.83 -37.09 13.07
C MET A 90 -7.01 -36.42 12.33
N PHE A 91 -7.54 -35.31 12.85
CA PHE A 91 -8.60 -34.56 12.17
C PHE A 91 -8.13 -33.99 10.83
N TRP A 92 -6.89 -33.50 10.75
CA TRP A 92 -6.31 -33.08 9.47
C TRP A 92 -6.27 -34.24 8.47
N VAL A 93 -5.84 -35.43 8.89
CA VAL A 93 -5.84 -36.63 8.03
C VAL A 93 -7.26 -36.97 7.53
N VAL A 94 -8.27 -36.87 8.40
CA VAL A 94 -9.68 -37.04 8.01
C VAL A 94 -10.12 -35.95 7.02
N SER A 95 -9.71 -34.70 7.22
CA SER A 95 -10.07 -33.59 6.31
C SER A 95 -9.59 -33.78 4.87
N TYR A 96 -8.48 -34.50 4.66
CA TYR A 96 -7.92 -34.81 3.33
C TYR A 96 -8.56 -36.04 2.70
N THR A 97 -9.06 -36.98 3.50
CA THR A 97 -9.52 -38.30 3.02
C THR A 97 -11.04 -38.44 2.98
N MET A 98 -11.74 -37.77 3.90
CA MET A 98 -13.18 -37.82 4.15
C MET A 98 -13.75 -36.41 4.38
N ALA A 99 -13.48 -35.49 3.44
CA ALA A 99 -13.81 -34.07 3.58
C ALA A 99 -15.30 -33.78 3.86
N GLN A 100 -16.24 -34.55 3.29
CA GLN A 100 -17.67 -34.29 3.49
C GLN A 100 -18.13 -34.57 4.95
N PRO A 101 -17.88 -35.77 5.51
CA PRO A 101 -18.13 -36.03 6.93
C PRO A 101 -17.44 -35.03 7.88
N ALA A 102 -16.18 -34.67 7.60
CA ALA A 102 -15.46 -33.67 8.39
C ALA A 102 -16.18 -32.30 8.39
N CYS A 103 -16.64 -31.87 7.20
CA CYS A 103 -17.41 -30.64 7.03
C CYS A 103 -18.68 -30.62 7.88
N GLU A 104 -19.44 -31.72 7.86
CA GLU A 104 -20.68 -31.87 8.64
C GLU A 104 -20.41 -31.80 10.15
N THR A 105 -19.34 -32.44 10.64
CA THR A 105 -18.98 -32.35 12.08
C THR A 105 -18.61 -30.93 12.51
N VAL A 106 -17.99 -30.14 11.63
CA VAL A 106 -17.70 -28.73 11.89
C VAL A 106 -18.97 -27.88 11.87
N MET A 107 -19.85 -28.09 10.89
CA MET A 107 -21.12 -27.37 10.83
C MET A 107 -22.02 -27.69 12.03
N ASN A 108 -22.02 -28.93 12.50
CA ASN A 108 -22.72 -29.34 13.72
C ASN A 108 -22.19 -28.59 14.95
N TRP A 109 -20.87 -28.38 15.05
CA TRP A 109 -20.29 -27.55 16.11
C TRP A 109 -20.79 -26.10 16.04
N LEU A 110 -20.72 -25.48 14.86
CA LEU A 110 -21.10 -24.08 14.66
C LEU A 110 -22.60 -23.80 14.90
N THR A 111 -23.44 -24.84 14.86
CA THR A 111 -24.90 -24.77 15.05
C THR A 111 -25.39 -25.41 16.36
N SER A 112 -24.49 -25.95 17.17
CA SER A 112 -24.78 -26.79 18.34
C SER A 112 -25.60 -26.13 19.44
N ALA A 113 -25.43 -24.81 19.64
CA ALA A 113 -26.18 -24.07 20.65
C ALA A 113 -27.65 -23.85 20.25
N GLY A 114 -28.03 -24.20 19.02
CA GLY A 114 -29.40 -24.07 18.51
C GLY A 114 -29.79 -22.63 18.23
N PHE A 115 -31.10 -22.37 18.22
CA PHE A 115 -31.68 -21.09 17.85
C PHE A 115 -32.40 -20.43 19.01
N THR A 116 -32.51 -19.11 18.95
CA THR A 116 -33.32 -18.29 19.83
C THR A 116 -34.09 -17.27 19.01
N GLU A 117 -35.29 -16.93 19.45
CA GLU A 117 -36.08 -15.86 18.85
C GLU A 117 -35.58 -14.51 19.38
N LEU A 118 -35.37 -13.56 18.49
CA LEU A 118 -34.99 -12.20 18.86
C LEU A 118 -36.26 -11.41 19.19
N LEU A 119 -36.45 -11.06 20.46
CA LEU A 119 -37.55 -10.20 20.88
C LEU A 119 -37.30 -8.78 20.34
N THR A 120 -38.14 -8.32 19.42
CA THR A 120 -38.14 -6.91 19.00
C THR A 120 -38.66 -6.06 20.17
N GLY A 121 -37.97 -4.97 20.47
CA GLY A 121 -38.24 -4.13 21.66
C GLY A 121 -39.67 -3.56 21.74
N PRO A 122 -40.05 -2.94 22.88
CA PRO A 122 -41.45 -2.75 23.31
C PRO A 122 -42.34 -1.83 22.47
N ASN A 123 -41.87 -1.25 21.35
CA ASN A 123 -42.56 -0.17 20.63
C ASN A 123 -42.92 -0.42 19.16
N VAL A 124 -42.97 -1.67 18.67
CA VAL A 124 -43.49 -1.94 17.30
C VAL A 124 -44.31 -3.24 17.23
N GLN A 125 -45.52 -3.13 16.68
CA GLN A 125 -46.37 -4.25 16.24
C GLN A 125 -45.83 -4.88 14.93
N SER A 126 -44.62 -5.44 14.94
CA SER A 126 -44.10 -6.18 13.78
C SER A 126 -44.34 -7.68 13.95
N THR A 127 -45.11 -8.27 13.04
CA THR A 127 -45.40 -9.71 12.92
C THR A 127 -44.20 -10.58 12.49
N GLU A 128 -43.02 -9.99 12.24
CA GLU A 128 -41.83 -10.71 11.78
C GLU A 128 -40.97 -11.22 12.94
N ARG A 129 -40.99 -12.53 13.15
CA ARG A 129 -40.13 -13.23 14.12
C ARG A 129 -38.74 -13.45 13.50
N ILE A 130 -37.70 -12.81 14.04
CA ILE A 130 -36.31 -13.03 13.60
C ILE A 130 -35.69 -14.17 14.40
N MET A 131 -35.36 -15.26 13.72
CA MET A 131 -34.64 -16.40 14.30
C MET A 131 -33.14 -16.16 14.26
N MET A 132 -32.46 -16.35 15.38
CA MET A 132 -31.02 -16.14 15.54
C MET A 132 -30.34 -17.39 16.09
N MET A 133 -29.18 -17.75 15.55
CA MET A 133 -28.33 -18.80 16.13
C MET A 133 -27.71 -18.33 17.44
N ARG A 134 -27.69 -19.21 18.46
CA ARG A 134 -27.01 -18.93 19.72
C ARG A 134 -25.49 -18.95 19.53
N GLU A 135 -24.79 -18.16 20.34
CA GLU A 135 -23.34 -18.01 20.24
C GLU A 135 -22.59 -19.28 20.69
N VAL A 136 -21.56 -19.62 19.93
CA VAL A 136 -20.59 -20.68 20.24
C VAL A 136 -19.17 -20.10 20.14
N VAL A 137 -18.13 -20.94 20.23
CA VAL A 137 -16.74 -20.51 20.06
C VAL A 137 -16.31 -20.71 18.60
N PRO A 138 -15.69 -19.71 17.93
CA PRO A 138 -15.14 -19.88 16.58
C PRO A 138 -14.01 -20.91 16.56
N LEU A 139 -13.79 -21.58 15.42
CA LEU A 139 -12.68 -22.53 15.31
C LEU A 139 -11.31 -21.83 15.38
N PRO A 140 -10.31 -22.43 16.07
CA PRO A 140 -8.99 -21.84 16.22
C PRO A 140 -8.18 -21.93 14.91
N ILE A 141 -7.35 -20.92 14.64
CA ILE A 141 -6.46 -20.90 13.46
C ILE A 141 -5.55 -22.13 13.43
N SER A 142 -5.05 -22.59 14.58
CA SER A 142 -4.20 -23.77 14.69
C SER A 142 -4.87 -25.02 14.11
N LEU A 143 -6.18 -25.19 14.30
CA LEU A 143 -6.92 -26.29 13.69
C LEU A 143 -7.15 -26.05 12.20
N LEU A 144 -7.62 -24.85 11.84
CA LEU A 144 -8.00 -24.49 10.47
C LEU A 144 -6.81 -24.53 9.50
N SER A 145 -5.59 -24.25 9.96
CA SER A 145 -4.38 -24.21 9.12
C SER A 145 -4.00 -25.56 8.50
N GLY A 146 -4.45 -26.67 9.07
CA GLY A 146 -4.21 -28.01 8.51
C GLY A 146 -5.41 -28.61 7.77
N PHE A 147 -6.49 -27.85 7.55
CA PHE A 147 -7.60 -28.33 6.74
C PHE A 147 -7.21 -28.44 5.27
N SER A 148 -7.66 -29.51 4.60
CA SER A 148 -7.51 -29.62 3.15
C SER A 148 -8.26 -28.49 2.44
N ILE A 149 -7.70 -27.99 1.32
CA ILE A 149 -8.37 -26.94 0.51
C ILE A 149 -9.77 -27.40 0.06
N ASN A 150 -9.97 -28.70 -0.19
CA ASN A 150 -11.28 -29.26 -0.52
C ASN A 150 -12.27 -29.14 0.65
N LEU A 151 -11.85 -29.45 1.89
CA LEU A 151 -12.67 -29.22 3.08
C LEU A 151 -12.98 -27.72 3.24
N CYS A 152 -11.97 -26.86 3.16
CA CYS A 152 -12.15 -25.42 3.31
C CYS A 152 -13.17 -24.84 2.31
N MET A 153 -13.08 -25.24 1.04
CA MET A 153 -14.03 -24.85 0.00
C MET A 153 -15.46 -25.30 0.33
N LYS A 154 -15.64 -26.57 0.72
CA LYS A 154 -16.97 -27.10 1.09
C LYS A 154 -17.54 -26.37 2.31
N LEU A 155 -16.71 -26.17 3.32
CA LEU A 155 -17.09 -25.53 4.58
C LEU A 155 -17.48 -24.07 4.34
N ALA A 156 -16.71 -23.32 3.54
CA ALA A 156 -17.05 -21.96 3.16
C ALA A 156 -18.42 -21.89 2.45
N LEU A 157 -18.66 -22.77 1.48
CA LEU A 157 -19.94 -22.79 0.75
C LEU A 157 -21.13 -23.17 1.65
N GLN A 158 -20.96 -24.11 2.59
CA GLN A 158 -22.01 -24.49 3.53
C GLN A 158 -22.29 -23.40 4.57
N MET A 159 -21.26 -22.69 5.05
CA MET A 159 -21.45 -21.54 5.92
C MET A 159 -22.14 -20.40 5.18
N GLU A 160 -21.81 -20.13 3.92
CA GLU A 160 -22.54 -19.15 3.10
C GLU A 160 -24.03 -19.48 2.98
N ASP A 161 -24.37 -20.74 2.67
CA ASP A 161 -25.77 -21.17 2.63
C ASP A 161 -26.49 -20.93 3.97
N CYS A 162 -25.80 -21.22 5.07
CA CYS A 162 -26.34 -21.06 6.41
C CYS A 162 -26.54 -19.58 6.78
N MET A 163 -25.51 -18.75 6.58
CA MET A 163 -25.50 -17.32 6.90
C MET A 163 -26.52 -16.50 6.09
N PHE A 164 -26.81 -16.91 4.85
CA PHE A 164 -27.67 -16.14 3.94
C PHE A 164 -29.05 -16.79 3.68
N SER A 165 -29.37 -17.87 4.40
CA SER A 165 -30.66 -18.57 4.31
C SER A 165 -31.87 -17.74 4.75
N GLY A 166 -31.67 -16.71 5.58
CA GLY A 166 -32.72 -15.85 6.15
C GLY A 166 -32.77 -15.84 7.68
N GLN A 167 -31.97 -16.69 8.34
CA GLN A 167 -31.73 -16.64 9.79
C GLN A 167 -30.48 -15.83 10.10
N VAL A 168 -30.38 -15.26 11.30
CA VAL A 168 -29.17 -14.53 11.73
C VAL A 168 -28.11 -15.55 12.20
N PRO A 169 -26.93 -15.62 11.58
CA PRO A 169 -25.87 -16.55 11.98
C PRO A 169 -25.21 -16.14 13.30
N SER A 170 -24.53 -17.08 13.97
CA SER A 170 -23.69 -16.79 15.15
C SER A 170 -22.43 -16.02 14.74
N ILE A 171 -21.86 -15.21 15.65
CA ILE A 171 -20.60 -14.49 15.38
C ILE A 171 -19.48 -15.50 15.14
N ALA A 172 -19.47 -16.62 15.87
CA ALA A 172 -18.48 -17.67 15.71
C ALA A 172 -18.46 -18.29 14.31
N MET A 173 -19.63 -18.46 13.66
CA MET A 173 -19.70 -18.92 12.28
C MET A 173 -19.07 -17.91 11.32
N VAL A 174 -19.42 -16.62 11.49
CA VAL A 174 -18.88 -15.53 10.66
C VAL A 174 -17.37 -15.40 10.83
N GLU A 175 -16.86 -15.49 12.06
CA GLU A 175 -15.43 -15.45 12.36
C GLU A 175 -14.70 -16.68 11.81
N THR A 176 -15.28 -17.88 11.92
CA THR A 176 -14.72 -19.10 11.32
C THR A 176 -14.63 -18.98 9.81
N TYR A 177 -15.67 -18.44 9.16
CA TYR A 177 -15.67 -18.13 7.73
C TYR A 177 -14.54 -17.16 7.35
N CYS A 178 -14.42 -16.04 8.06
CA CYS A 178 -13.35 -15.07 7.80
C CYS A 178 -11.96 -15.68 7.97
N ARG A 179 -11.73 -16.45 9.04
CA ARG A 179 -10.45 -17.13 9.31
C ARG A 179 -10.03 -18.09 8.21
N LEU A 180 -10.97 -18.87 7.66
CA LEU A 180 -10.70 -19.74 6.52
C LEU A 180 -10.15 -18.94 5.34
N LEU A 181 -10.82 -17.85 4.99
CA LEU A 181 -10.42 -16.99 3.88
C LEU A 181 -9.04 -16.34 4.11
N LEU A 182 -8.71 -16.00 5.36
CA LEU A 182 -7.43 -15.39 5.72
C LEU A 182 -6.26 -16.40 5.77
N ILE A 183 -6.53 -17.69 6.04
CA ILE A 183 -5.49 -18.75 6.04
C ILE A 183 -5.06 -19.09 4.61
N SER A 184 -6.03 -19.19 3.69
CA SER A 184 -5.80 -19.59 2.30
C SER A 184 -6.28 -18.50 1.33
N PRO A 185 -5.69 -17.29 1.37
CA PRO A 185 -6.21 -16.11 0.71
C PRO A 185 -6.31 -16.27 -0.80
N HIS A 186 -5.39 -16.98 -1.45
CA HIS A 186 -5.43 -17.20 -2.90
C HIS A 186 -6.45 -18.26 -3.33
N SER A 187 -6.50 -19.39 -2.63
CA SER A 187 -7.32 -20.53 -3.04
C SER A 187 -8.82 -20.29 -2.82
N LEU A 188 -9.17 -19.60 -1.72
CA LEU A 188 -10.55 -19.43 -1.30
C LEU A 188 -11.17 -18.10 -1.71
N PHE A 189 -10.38 -17.11 -2.14
CA PHE A 189 -10.92 -15.78 -2.46
C PHE A 189 -11.95 -15.84 -3.60
N ARG A 190 -13.07 -15.16 -3.40
CA ARG A 190 -14.11 -14.89 -4.39
C ARG A 190 -14.53 -13.43 -4.27
N SER A 191 -14.99 -12.82 -5.36
CA SER A 191 -15.64 -11.51 -5.25
C SER A 191 -16.99 -11.68 -4.58
N HIS A 192 -17.09 -11.39 -3.28
CA HIS A 192 -18.25 -11.72 -2.44
C HIS A 192 -19.57 -11.17 -2.99
N LEU A 193 -19.62 -9.90 -3.40
CA LEU A 193 -20.85 -9.30 -3.95
C LEU A 193 -21.30 -10.02 -5.24
N ASN A 194 -20.38 -10.25 -6.17
CA ASN A 194 -20.70 -10.92 -7.44
C ASN A 194 -21.04 -12.40 -7.23
N HIS A 195 -20.26 -13.11 -6.41
CA HIS A 195 -20.45 -14.52 -6.09
C HIS A 195 -21.80 -14.77 -5.42
N LEU A 196 -22.14 -14.01 -4.38
CA LEU A 196 -23.41 -14.16 -3.67
C LEU A 196 -24.61 -13.81 -4.56
N THR A 197 -24.50 -12.79 -5.41
CA THR A 197 -25.56 -12.42 -6.36
C THR A 197 -25.76 -13.49 -7.43
N GLN A 198 -24.68 -14.09 -7.95
CA GLN A 198 -24.75 -15.17 -8.93
C GLN A 198 -25.36 -16.45 -8.34
N ARG A 199 -25.02 -16.76 -7.09
CA ARG A 199 -25.55 -17.92 -6.38
C ARG A 199 -27.04 -17.76 -6.07
N ASN A 200 -27.46 -16.57 -5.63
CA ASN A 200 -28.85 -16.24 -5.39
C ASN A 200 -29.08 -14.73 -5.52
N GLN A 201 -29.81 -14.33 -6.57
CA GLN A 201 -30.09 -12.92 -6.87
C GLN A 201 -30.81 -12.20 -5.72
N ALA A 202 -31.61 -12.91 -4.91
CA ALA A 202 -32.35 -12.33 -3.79
C ALA A 202 -31.49 -12.15 -2.52
N THR A 203 -30.23 -12.60 -2.50
CA THR A 203 -29.39 -12.51 -1.28
C THR A 203 -29.13 -11.05 -0.88
N LEU A 204 -28.71 -10.21 -1.82
CA LEU A 204 -28.37 -8.80 -1.55
C LEU A 204 -29.59 -7.85 -1.57
N THR A 205 -30.79 -8.36 -1.85
CA THR A 205 -32.02 -7.57 -1.73
C THR A 205 -32.57 -7.57 -0.30
N ARG A 206 -32.15 -8.53 0.53
CA ARG A 206 -32.51 -8.60 1.96
C ARG A 206 -31.59 -7.70 2.80
N PRO A 207 -32.14 -6.71 3.55
CA PRO A 207 -31.34 -5.78 4.34
C PRO A 207 -30.34 -6.47 5.29
N GLY A 208 -30.77 -7.49 6.04
CA GLY A 208 -29.90 -8.20 7.00
C GLY A 208 -28.70 -8.88 6.37
N ASN A 209 -28.88 -9.47 5.18
CA ASN A 209 -27.79 -10.11 4.43
C ASN A 209 -26.79 -9.07 3.92
N THR A 210 -27.28 -7.95 3.36
CA THR A 210 -26.43 -6.87 2.86
C THR A 210 -25.64 -6.20 3.98
N ILE A 211 -26.26 -5.97 5.15
CA ILE A 211 -25.58 -5.49 6.35
C ILE A 211 -24.44 -6.46 6.72
N LEU A 212 -24.73 -7.76 6.84
CA LEU A 212 -23.72 -8.76 7.21
C LEU A 212 -22.54 -8.77 6.23
N VAL A 213 -22.82 -8.74 4.92
CA VAL A 213 -21.77 -8.70 3.90
C VAL A 213 -20.90 -7.46 4.04
N PHE A 214 -21.49 -6.28 4.23
CA PHE A 214 -20.70 -5.05 4.40
C PHE A 214 -19.93 -5.04 5.72
N GLU A 215 -20.48 -5.57 6.82
CA GLU A 215 -19.73 -5.69 8.08
C GLU A 215 -18.52 -6.62 7.94
N ILE A 216 -18.67 -7.77 7.27
CA ILE A 216 -17.57 -8.70 6.98
C ILE A 216 -16.50 -8.02 6.12
N LEU A 217 -16.91 -7.38 5.02
CA LEU A 217 -16.00 -6.72 4.10
C LEU A 217 -15.22 -5.59 4.77
N ASN A 218 -15.89 -4.77 5.58
CA ASN A 218 -15.29 -3.59 6.18
C ASN A 218 -14.32 -3.95 7.32
N TYR A 219 -14.73 -4.87 8.20
CA TYR A 219 -14.03 -5.10 9.47
C TYR A 219 -13.21 -6.40 9.53
N ARG A 220 -13.29 -7.27 8.52
CA ARG A 220 -12.53 -8.53 8.47
C ARG A 220 -11.80 -8.76 7.15
N LEU A 221 -12.42 -8.46 6.01
CA LEU A 221 -11.90 -8.87 4.71
C LEU A 221 -11.30 -7.74 3.85
N LEU A 222 -11.31 -6.49 4.32
CA LEU A 222 -10.62 -5.40 3.62
C LEU A 222 -9.15 -5.73 3.32
N PRO A 223 -8.35 -6.27 4.26
CA PRO A 223 -6.97 -6.67 3.97
C PRO A 223 -6.87 -7.75 2.90
N LEU A 224 -7.82 -8.70 2.86
CA LEU A 224 -7.85 -9.76 1.86
C LEU A 224 -8.06 -9.19 0.44
N TYR A 225 -8.97 -8.22 0.29
CA TYR A 225 -9.19 -7.56 -1.00
C TYR A 225 -7.97 -6.77 -1.48
N ARG A 226 -7.26 -6.14 -0.55
CA ARG A 226 -6.00 -5.45 -0.84
C ARG A 226 -4.91 -6.42 -1.28
N TYR A 227 -4.75 -7.53 -0.55
CA TYR A 227 -3.81 -8.60 -0.89
C TYR A 227 -4.06 -9.20 -2.28
N GLN A 228 -5.34 -9.36 -2.66
CA GLN A 228 -5.75 -9.88 -3.98
C GLN A 228 -5.73 -8.83 -5.10
N GLY A 229 -5.42 -7.56 -4.80
CA GLY A 229 -5.47 -6.48 -5.78
C GLY A 229 -6.89 -6.23 -6.33
N LYS A 230 -7.93 -6.46 -5.52
CA LYS A 230 -9.34 -6.32 -5.92
C LYS A 230 -10.09 -5.16 -5.25
N SER A 231 -9.39 -4.30 -4.50
CA SER A 231 -10.00 -3.12 -3.85
C SER A 231 -10.71 -2.20 -4.86
N LYS A 232 -10.11 -1.93 -6.03
CA LYS A 232 -10.72 -1.11 -7.10
C LYS A 232 -12.06 -1.68 -7.56
N THR A 233 -12.10 -2.98 -7.82
CA THR A 233 -13.34 -3.67 -8.25
C THR A 233 -14.42 -3.58 -7.18
N LEU A 234 -14.07 -3.87 -5.92
CA LEU A 234 -15.02 -3.80 -4.82
C LEU A 234 -15.53 -2.37 -4.59
N MET A 235 -14.67 -1.36 -4.72
CA MET A 235 -15.04 0.05 -4.62
C MET A 235 -16.13 0.42 -5.63
N TYR A 236 -16.01 -0.03 -6.89
CA TYR A 236 -17.05 0.20 -7.90
C TYR A 236 -18.36 -0.51 -7.58
N ASP A 237 -18.29 -1.77 -7.14
CA ASP A 237 -19.48 -2.55 -6.77
C ASP A 237 -20.22 -1.90 -5.59
N VAL A 238 -19.49 -1.44 -4.57
CA VAL A 238 -20.05 -0.73 -3.40
C VAL A 238 -20.61 0.63 -3.80
N THR A 239 -19.93 1.37 -4.68
CA THR A 239 -20.42 2.67 -5.18
C THR A 239 -21.76 2.54 -5.91
N LYS A 240 -21.92 1.48 -6.71
CA LYS A 240 -23.20 1.19 -7.34
C LYS A 240 -24.30 0.97 -6.30
N MET A 241 -24.01 0.25 -5.21
CA MET A 241 -24.94 0.06 -4.11
C MET A 241 -25.28 1.39 -3.43
N ILE A 242 -24.29 2.23 -3.13
CA ILE A 242 -24.47 3.57 -2.54
C ILE A 242 -25.40 4.44 -3.40
N SER A 243 -25.20 4.44 -4.73
CA SER A 243 -26.06 5.19 -5.66
C SER A 243 -27.54 4.80 -5.55
N THR A 244 -27.82 3.50 -5.28
CA THR A 244 -29.20 3.04 -5.06
C THR A 244 -29.76 3.33 -3.66
N LEU A 245 -28.90 3.60 -2.67
CA LEU A 245 -29.28 3.77 -1.27
C LEU A 245 -29.40 5.23 -0.86
N LYS A 246 -28.61 6.13 -1.46
CA LYS A 246 -28.48 7.53 -1.01
C LYS A 246 -29.79 8.31 -0.92
N GLY A 247 -30.75 8.03 -1.81
CA GLY A 247 -32.07 8.65 -1.84
C GLY A 247 -33.18 7.85 -1.14
N LYS A 248 -32.89 6.66 -0.58
CA LYS A 248 -33.91 5.79 0.05
C LYS A 248 -34.14 6.18 1.50
N ARG A 249 -35.37 6.54 1.84
CA ARG A 249 -35.77 6.92 3.19
C ARG A 249 -35.66 5.75 4.17
N GLY A 250 -35.03 6.00 5.32
CA GLY A 250 -34.94 5.05 6.42
C GLY A 250 -33.84 3.99 6.32
N ASP A 251 -33.16 3.84 5.18
CA ASP A 251 -32.08 2.85 4.97
C ASP A 251 -30.70 3.41 5.40
N HIS A 252 -30.70 4.15 6.52
CA HIS A 252 -29.55 4.92 7.00
C HIS A 252 -28.37 4.04 7.40
N ARG A 253 -28.61 2.91 8.06
CA ARG A 253 -27.52 2.06 8.55
C ARG A 253 -26.80 1.35 7.40
N ILE A 254 -27.50 0.70 6.47
CA ILE A 254 -26.87 0.10 5.28
C ILE A 254 -26.09 1.16 4.49
N PHE A 255 -26.69 2.33 4.25
CA PHE A 255 -26.02 3.40 3.52
C PHE A 255 -24.72 3.83 4.19
N ARG A 256 -24.74 4.12 5.50
CA ARG A 256 -23.54 4.58 6.22
C ARG A 256 -22.46 3.51 6.33
N LEU A 257 -22.87 2.24 6.47
CA LEU A 257 -21.91 1.14 6.46
C LEU A 257 -21.26 0.95 5.09
N ALA A 258 -22.04 1.09 4.00
CA ALA A 258 -21.52 1.06 2.63
C ALA A 258 -20.58 2.24 2.36
N GLU A 259 -20.96 3.45 2.80
CA GLU A 259 -20.14 4.65 2.69
C GLU A 259 -18.82 4.45 3.46
N ASN A 260 -18.86 3.97 4.70
CA ASN A 260 -17.66 3.70 5.52
C ASN A 260 -16.73 2.64 4.89
N LEU A 261 -17.30 1.55 4.34
CA LEU A 261 -16.53 0.57 3.57
C LEU A 261 -15.86 1.21 2.35
N CYS A 262 -16.59 2.07 1.63
CA CYS A 262 -16.05 2.78 0.47
C CYS A 262 -14.93 3.76 0.86
N MET A 263 -15.06 4.47 1.99
CA MET A 263 -13.99 5.31 2.55
C MET A 263 -12.72 4.49 2.78
N ASN A 264 -12.84 3.35 3.47
CA ASN A 264 -11.72 2.45 3.71
C ASN A 264 -11.10 1.90 2.42
N LEU A 265 -11.92 1.59 1.41
CA LEU A 265 -11.43 1.14 0.10
C LEU A 265 -10.64 2.24 -0.61
N ILE A 266 -11.15 3.47 -0.64
CA ILE A 266 -10.46 4.63 -1.21
C ILE A 266 -9.16 4.90 -0.44
N LEU A 267 -9.18 4.91 0.89
CA LEU A 267 -7.98 5.12 1.72
C LEU A 267 -6.97 3.98 1.59
N SER A 268 -7.39 2.77 1.19
CA SER A 268 -6.50 1.63 0.97
C SER A 268 -5.75 1.67 -0.38
N MET A 269 -6.11 2.62 -1.25
CA MET A 269 -5.52 2.76 -2.58
C MET A 269 -4.05 3.19 -2.49
N ARG A 270 -3.17 2.46 -3.17
CA ARG A 270 -1.73 2.75 -3.23
C ARG A 270 -1.28 3.39 -4.54
N ASP A 271 -2.08 3.21 -5.59
CA ASP A 271 -1.77 3.69 -6.93
C ASP A 271 -2.94 4.50 -7.48
N PHE A 272 -2.65 5.30 -8.51
CA PHE A 272 -3.67 6.01 -9.27
C PHE A 272 -4.81 5.06 -9.70
N PHE A 273 -6.05 5.55 -9.62
CA PHE A 273 -7.24 4.78 -9.91
C PHE A 273 -8.27 5.63 -10.64
N PHE A 274 -9.18 4.98 -11.36
CA PHE A 274 -10.27 5.65 -12.04
C PHE A 274 -11.49 5.72 -11.13
N VAL A 275 -12.31 6.76 -11.24
CA VAL A 275 -13.62 6.77 -10.55
C VAL A 275 -14.73 6.20 -11.44
N LYS A 276 -14.57 6.26 -12.77
CA LYS A 276 -15.46 5.63 -13.75
C LYS A 276 -14.67 4.96 -14.87
N ARG A 277 -15.09 3.75 -15.25
CA ARG A 277 -14.44 2.94 -16.29
C ARG A 277 -14.63 3.49 -17.72
N GLU A 278 -15.74 4.19 -17.97
CA GLU A 278 -16.12 4.73 -19.30
C GLU A 278 -15.85 6.23 -19.47
N GLY A 279 -15.34 6.90 -18.42
CA GLY A 279 -14.82 8.28 -18.51
C GLY A 279 -15.83 9.37 -18.91
N LYS A 280 -17.14 9.20 -18.71
CA LYS A 280 -18.16 10.22 -19.03
C LYS A 280 -19.11 10.50 -17.86
N GLY A 281 -19.37 11.80 -17.62
CA GLY A 281 -20.38 12.29 -16.69
C GLY A 281 -19.98 12.34 -15.20
N PRO A 282 -20.86 12.86 -14.33
CA PRO A 282 -20.59 13.01 -12.90
C PRO A 282 -20.34 11.67 -12.21
N THR A 283 -19.58 11.65 -11.12
CA THR A 283 -19.40 10.45 -10.28
C THR A 283 -20.69 10.10 -9.54
N ASP A 284 -20.85 8.82 -9.21
CA ASP A 284 -21.93 8.34 -8.34
C ASP A 284 -21.58 8.44 -6.85
N PHE A 285 -20.40 8.99 -6.54
CA PHE A 285 -19.91 9.23 -5.20
C PHE A 285 -20.78 10.26 -4.46
N THR A 286 -20.85 10.10 -3.14
CA THR A 286 -21.37 11.12 -2.23
C THR A 286 -20.34 12.24 -2.09
N GLU A 287 -20.76 13.40 -1.57
CA GLU A 287 -19.84 14.51 -1.30
C GLU A 287 -18.66 14.07 -0.42
N THR A 288 -18.95 13.28 0.61
CA THR A 288 -17.94 12.69 1.51
C THR A 288 -16.90 11.89 0.73
N LEU A 289 -17.34 10.99 -0.16
CA LEU A 289 -16.46 10.13 -0.93
C LEU A 289 -15.68 10.92 -1.99
N ASN A 290 -16.27 11.96 -2.58
CA ASN A 290 -15.58 12.87 -3.49
C ASN A 290 -14.39 13.54 -2.81
N ARG A 291 -14.58 14.11 -1.60
CA ARG A 291 -13.51 14.77 -0.85
C ARG A 291 -12.42 13.82 -0.39
N ILE A 292 -12.81 12.65 0.12
CA ILE A 292 -11.83 11.61 0.50
C ILE A 292 -11.04 11.15 -0.72
N THR A 293 -11.67 11.01 -1.89
CA THR A 293 -10.98 10.65 -3.13
C THR A 293 -9.92 11.66 -3.54
N VAL A 294 -10.23 12.95 -3.54
CA VAL A 294 -9.25 14.00 -3.87
C VAL A 294 -8.12 14.04 -2.83
N THR A 295 -8.43 13.88 -1.55
CA THR A 295 -7.43 13.82 -0.47
C THR A 295 -6.50 12.61 -0.66
N THR A 296 -7.07 11.44 -0.93
CA THR A 296 -6.29 10.22 -1.22
C THR A 296 -5.42 10.39 -2.47
N LEU A 297 -5.94 11.01 -3.54
CA LEU A 297 -5.15 11.31 -4.72
C LEU A 297 -3.96 12.22 -4.37
N ALA A 298 -4.16 13.25 -3.54
CA ALA A 298 -3.08 14.11 -3.08
C ALA A 298 -1.99 13.30 -2.35
N VAL A 299 -2.39 12.41 -1.44
CA VAL A 299 -1.46 11.53 -0.70
C VAL A 299 -0.73 10.56 -1.62
N ILE A 300 -1.43 9.89 -2.54
CA ILE A 300 -0.81 8.95 -3.49
C ILE A 300 0.19 9.68 -4.39
N ILE A 301 -0.22 10.76 -5.06
CA ILE A 301 0.61 11.50 -5.99
C ILE A 301 1.86 12.05 -5.27
N LYS A 302 1.70 12.62 -4.07
CA LYS A 302 2.85 13.18 -3.33
C LYS A 302 3.83 12.13 -2.83
N THR A 303 3.33 10.96 -2.40
CA THR A 303 4.14 9.97 -1.69
C THR A 303 4.57 8.79 -2.55
N ARG A 304 4.00 8.62 -3.75
CA ARG A 304 4.26 7.50 -4.67
C ARG A 304 4.27 7.90 -6.15
N GLY A 305 3.78 9.10 -6.50
CA GLY A 305 3.70 9.60 -7.88
C GLY A 305 2.70 8.84 -8.76
N ILE A 306 2.53 9.33 -10.00
CA ILE A 306 1.70 8.68 -11.03
C ILE A 306 2.56 7.80 -11.92
N ALA A 307 2.32 6.48 -11.88
CA ALA A 307 3.13 5.47 -12.55
C ALA A 307 3.02 5.51 -14.09
N ASP A 308 1.84 5.79 -14.64
CA ASP A 308 1.57 5.72 -16.09
C ASP A 308 1.26 7.10 -16.68
N PHE A 309 1.77 7.39 -17.88
CA PHE A 309 1.53 8.67 -18.55
C PHE A 309 0.05 8.92 -18.88
N GLU A 310 -0.71 7.88 -19.25
CA GLU A 310 -2.14 8.01 -19.55
C GLU A 310 -2.96 8.50 -18.34
N HIS A 311 -2.54 8.10 -17.13
CA HIS A 311 -3.18 8.55 -15.90
C HIS A 311 -2.96 10.04 -15.64
N LEU A 312 -1.80 10.59 -16.00
CA LEU A 312 -1.53 12.04 -15.93
C LEU A 312 -2.50 12.82 -16.81
N LEU A 313 -2.76 12.35 -18.03
CA LEU A 313 -3.70 12.98 -18.95
C LEU A 313 -5.14 12.90 -18.46
N TYR A 314 -5.51 11.82 -17.75
CA TYR A 314 -6.85 11.62 -17.24
C TYR A 314 -7.15 12.41 -15.95
N LEU A 315 -6.12 12.82 -15.18
CA LEU A 315 -6.29 13.49 -13.89
C LEU A 315 -7.28 14.67 -13.95
N GLN A 316 -7.13 15.56 -14.93
CA GLN A 316 -8.01 16.73 -15.07
C GLN A 316 -9.47 16.33 -15.30
N THR A 317 -9.72 15.42 -16.25
CA THR A 317 -11.06 14.90 -16.53
C THR A 317 -11.65 14.17 -15.33
N MET A 318 -10.84 13.42 -14.59
CA MET A 318 -11.25 12.73 -13.36
C MET A 318 -11.73 13.72 -12.29
N LEU A 319 -10.97 14.81 -12.07
CA LEU A 319 -11.34 15.84 -11.10
C LEU A 319 -12.62 16.57 -11.51
N GLU A 320 -12.80 16.85 -12.79
CA GLU A 320 -14.05 17.40 -13.32
C GLU A 320 -15.24 16.49 -13.06
N GLN A 321 -15.07 15.16 -13.19
CA GLN A 321 -16.10 14.17 -12.89
C GLN A 321 -16.43 14.10 -11.39
N ILE A 322 -15.40 13.98 -10.55
CA ILE A 322 -15.54 13.90 -9.08
C ILE A 322 -16.24 15.15 -8.55
N LEU A 323 -15.78 16.32 -8.98
CA LEU A 323 -16.24 17.58 -8.41
C LEU A 323 -17.48 18.14 -9.11
N SER A 324 -17.98 17.49 -10.16
CA SER A 324 -19.15 17.93 -10.94
C SER A 324 -20.38 18.25 -10.08
N THR A 325 -20.65 17.43 -9.06
CA THR A 325 -21.76 17.58 -8.12
C THR A 325 -21.33 18.16 -6.77
N SER A 326 -20.02 18.37 -6.58
CA SER A 326 -19.47 18.82 -5.30
C SER A 326 -19.76 20.30 -5.04
N GLN A 327 -20.16 20.59 -3.81
CA GLN A 327 -20.55 21.93 -3.38
C GLN A 327 -19.45 22.66 -2.62
N GLN A 328 -18.39 21.96 -2.22
CA GLN A 328 -17.42 22.51 -1.27
C GLN A 328 -16.11 22.92 -1.93
N SER A 329 -15.52 23.98 -1.38
CA SER A 329 -14.19 24.47 -1.73
C SER A 329 -13.12 23.81 -0.85
N TRP A 330 -11.87 23.96 -1.28
CA TRP A 330 -10.69 23.58 -0.53
C TRP A 330 -10.03 24.83 0.04
N SER A 331 -9.64 24.81 1.31
CA SER A 331 -8.90 25.92 1.91
C SER A 331 -7.49 26.02 1.33
N GLU A 332 -6.94 27.23 1.32
CA GLU A 332 -5.54 27.47 0.93
C GLU A 332 -4.56 26.66 1.81
N LYS A 333 -4.86 26.55 3.11
CA LYS A 333 -4.06 25.78 4.07
C LYS A 333 -3.97 24.30 3.74
N THR A 334 -5.03 23.74 3.14
CA THR A 334 -4.99 22.39 2.58
C THR A 334 -4.25 22.36 1.26
N LEU A 335 -4.66 23.20 0.31
CA LEU A 335 -4.17 23.16 -1.07
C LEU A 335 -2.66 23.34 -1.16
N ARG A 336 -2.03 24.08 -0.24
CA ARG A 336 -0.56 24.25 -0.20
C ARG A 336 0.21 22.94 -0.02
N TYR A 337 -0.39 21.91 0.60
CA TYR A 337 0.26 20.61 0.79
C TYR A 337 0.02 19.64 -0.37
N PHE A 338 -0.97 19.92 -1.23
CA PHE A 338 -1.25 19.09 -2.41
C PHE A 338 -0.09 19.15 -3.41
N PRO A 339 0.19 18.06 -4.14
CA PRO A 339 1.11 18.08 -5.27
C PRO A 339 0.74 19.17 -6.29
N SER A 340 1.74 19.81 -6.89
CA SER A 340 1.52 20.92 -7.83
C SER A 340 0.56 20.53 -8.96
N ILE A 341 0.74 19.36 -9.57
CA ILE A 341 -0.12 18.90 -10.67
C ILE A 341 -1.61 18.80 -10.27
N LEU A 342 -1.89 18.39 -9.04
CA LEU A 342 -3.26 18.31 -8.52
C LEU A 342 -3.78 19.70 -8.15
N ARG A 343 -2.96 20.50 -7.48
CA ARG A 343 -3.31 21.87 -7.08
C ARG A 343 -3.61 22.75 -8.29
N ASP A 344 -2.77 22.70 -9.32
CA ASP A 344 -2.92 23.48 -10.54
C ASP A 344 -4.21 23.07 -11.28
N ALA A 345 -4.49 21.76 -11.37
CA ALA A 345 -5.75 21.27 -11.95
C ALA A 345 -7.01 21.69 -11.16
N LEU A 346 -6.93 21.79 -9.84
CA LEU A 346 -8.01 22.29 -8.99
C LEU A 346 -8.20 23.80 -9.14
N ASN A 347 -7.12 24.57 -9.19
CA ASN A 347 -7.14 26.03 -9.38
C ASN A 347 -7.68 26.40 -10.77
N ASP A 348 -7.20 25.75 -11.84
CA ASP A 348 -7.69 25.96 -13.21
C ASP A 348 -9.21 25.73 -13.34
N ARG A 349 -9.76 24.80 -12.54
CA ARG A 349 -11.20 24.59 -12.46
C ARG A 349 -11.90 25.74 -11.74
N MET A 350 -11.36 26.22 -10.61
CA MET A 350 -11.93 27.34 -9.88
C MET A 350 -12.03 28.58 -10.77
N ASP A 351 -10.96 28.87 -11.51
CA ASP A 351 -10.91 29.99 -12.46
C ASP A 351 -11.91 29.82 -13.62
N ARG A 352 -11.95 28.64 -14.25
CA ARG A 352 -12.89 28.36 -15.37
C ARG A 352 -14.36 28.35 -14.96
N SER A 353 -14.66 27.95 -13.73
CA SER A 353 -16.04 27.87 -13.24
C SER A 353 -16.56 29.17 -12.64
N GLY A 354 -15.70 30.20 -12.48
CA GLY A 354 -16.06 31.46 -11.83
C GLY A 354 -16.64 31.26 -10.43
N GLN A 355 -16.26 30.18 -9.74
CA GLN A 355 -16.87 29.77 -8.48
C GLN A 355 -16.48 30.75 -7.37
N MET A 356 -17.38 31.71 -7.12
CA MET A 356 -17.40 32.45 -5.85
C MET A 356 -17.53 31.48 -4.68
N ASP A 357 -17.10 31.90 -3.49
CA ASP A 357 -17.21 31.12 -2.26
C ASP A 357 -18.65 30.62 -2.03
N LYS A 358 -18.88 29.33 -2.32
CA LYS A 358 -20.20 28.69 -2.21
C LYS A 358 -20.70 28.67 -0.77
N ARG A 359 -19.82 28.75 0.22
CA ARG A 359 -20.21 28.92 1.63
C ARG A 359 -20.91 30.26 1.81
N THR A 360 -20.33 31.34 1.31
CA THR A 360 -20.98 32.67 1.31
C THR A 360 -22.35 32.63 0.62
N LEU A 361 -22.49 31.93 -0.52
CA LEU A 361 -23.79 31.75 -1.18
C LEU A 361 -24.78 30.93 -0.34
N ALA A 362 -24.33 29.86 0.31
CA ALA A 362 -25.16 29.04 1.20
C ALA A 362 -25.65 29.85 2.41
N ILE A 363 -24.78 30.70 2.97
CA ILE A 363 -25.14 31.62 4.06
C ILE A 363 -26.14 32.69 3.59
N GLN A 364 -25.97 33.25 2.38
CA GLN A 364 -26.95 34.18 1.81
C GLN A 364 -28.32 33.50 1.60
N ALA A 365 -28.32 32.26 1.10
CA ALA A 365 -29.54 31.46 0.95
C ALA A 365 -30.19 31.18 2.32
N TRP A 366 -29.39 30.85 3.34
CA TRP A 366 -29.86 30.72 4.71
C TRP A 366 -30.53 32.01 5.20
N GLN A 367 -29.86 33.15 5.10
CA GLN A 367 -30.39 34.46 5.56
C GLN A 367 -31.73 34.81 4.90
N HIS A 368 -31.92 34.45 3.63
CA HIS A 368 -33.18 34.68 2.94
C HIS A 368 -34.31 33.74 3.43
N SER A 369 -33.97 32.50 3.78
CA SER A 369 -34.94 31.49 4.23
C SER A 369 -35.13 31.46 5.75
N GLU A 370 -34.25 32.08 6.53
CA GLU A 370 -34.13 31.96 7.99
C GLU A 370 -35.46 32.14 8.70
N THR A 371 -36.15 33.26 8.46
CA THR A 371 -37.42 33.57 9.14
C THR A 371 -38.47 32.46 8.93
N THR A 372 -38.57 31.94 7.70
CA THR A 372 -39.53 30.88 7.37
C THR A 372 -39.11 29.54 7.98
N VAL A 373 -37.82 29.20 7.92
CA VAL A 373 -37.29 27.95 8.48
C VAL A 373 -37.45 27.94 10.00
N ILE A 374 -37.10 29.03 10.68
CA ILE A 374 -37.23 29.14 12.14
C ILE A 374 -38.70 29.04 12.56
N HIS A 375 -39.63 29.63 11.79
CA HIS A 375 -41.07 29.48 12.05
C HIS A 375 -41.51 28.01 11.94
N GLN A 376 -41.12 27.31 10.87
CA GLN A 376 -41.42 25.89 10.68
C GLN A 376 -40.78 25.01 11.77
N CYS A 377 -39.54 25.29 12.14
CA CYS A 377 -38.84 24.58 13.21
C CYS A 377 -39.51 24.82 14.56
N THR A 378 -39.98 26.04 14.85
CA THR A 378 -40.69 26.35 16.10
C THR A 378 -41.98 25.53 16.22
N GLN A 379 -42.75 25.42 15.12
CA GLN A 379 -43.96 24.60 15.10
C GLN A 379 -43.66 23.11 15.32
N LEU A 380 -42.61 22.59 14.68
CA LEU A 380 -42.22 21.18 14.76
C LEU A 380 -41.58 20.80 16.11
N LEU A 381 -40.74 21.70 16.65
CA LEU A 381 -39.80 21.42 17.73
C LEU A 381 -40.16 22.07 19.06
N SER A 382 -41.27 22.82 19.17
CA SER A 382 -41.74 23.28 20.48
C SER A 382 -41.95 22.09 21.44
N THR A 383 -41.66 22.29 22.73
CA THR A 383 -41.75 21.22 23.75
C THR A 383 -43.17 20.64 23.88
N SER A 384 -44.20 21.43 23.55
CA SER A 384 -45.61 21.03 23.50
C SER A 384 -46.09 20.61 22.11
N ALA A 385 -45.21 20.49 21.11
CA ALA A 385 -45.59 20.16 19.73
C ALA A 385 -46.23 18.77 19.63
N ASP A 386 -47.38 18.69 18.97
CA ASP A 386 -48.05 17.42 18.68
C ASP A 386 -47.15 16.53 17.79
N PRO A 387 -46.85 15.29 18.20
CA PRO A 387 -46.05 14.38 17.38
C PRO A 387 -46.64 14.05 16.00
N THR A 388 -47.94 14.27 15.77
CA THR A 388 -48.56 14.11 14.43
C THR A 388 -48.12 15.17 13.43
N TYR A 389 -47.68 16.35 13.91
CA TYR A 389 -47.23 17.46 13.06
C TYR A 389 -46.00 17.09 12.21
N VAL A 390 -45.22 16.08 12.60
CA VAL A 390 -44.11 15.55 11.80
C VAL A 390 -44.57 15.17 10.39
N VAL A 391 -45.76 14.57 10.25
CA VAL A 391 -46.33 14.19 8.94
C VAL A 391 -46.65 15.43 8.12
N THR A 392 -47.25 16.45 8.74
CA THR A 392 -47.54 17.74 8.11
C THR A 392 -46.27 18.41 7.62
N TYR A 393 -45.21 18.45 8.45
CA TYR A 393 -43.92 18.98 8.07
C TYR A 393 -43.32 18.22 6.87
N LEU A 394 -43.32 16.88 6.89
CA LEU A 394 -42.77 16.06 5.81
C LEU A 394 -43.53 16.21 4.48
N ASN A 395 -44.84 16.50 4.53
CA ASN A 395 -45.67 16.64 3.33
C ASN A 395 -45.69 18.06 2.77
N HIS A 396 -45.66 19.08 3.64
CA HIS A 396 -45.91 20.47 3.24
C HIS A 396 -44.69 21.40 3.35
N SER A 397 -43.58 20.98 3.99
CA SER A 397 -42.36 21.77 3.96
C SER A 397 -41.77 21.83 2.54
N PHE A 398 -41.34 23.03 2.14
CA PHE A 398 -40.57 23.21 0.91
C PHE A 398 -39.33 22.31 0.95
N PRO A 399 -39.07 21.48 -0.08
CA PRO A 399 -37.92 20.59 -0.09
C PRO A 399 -36.59 21.33 0.18
N MET A 400 -36.42 22.52 -0.37
CA MET A 400 -35.25 23.39 -0.17
C MET A 400 -35.09 23.88 1.28
N HIS A 401 -36.13 23.84 2.11
CA HIS A 401 -36.06 24.25 3.52
C HIS A 401 -35.68 23.08 4.44
N ARG A 402 -35.87 21.84 4.00
CA ARG A 402 -35.59 20.64 4.82
C ARG A 402 -34.12 20.47 5.14
N GLN A 403 -33.22 20.98 4.29
CA GLN A 403 -31.78 20.98 4.52
C GLN A 403 -31.36 21.84 5.71
N TYR A 404 -32.23 22.72 6.20
CA TYR A 404 -31.96 23.61 7.33
C TYR A 404 -32.57 23.13 8.65
N LEU A 405 -33.18 21.93 8.70
CA LEU A 405 -33.86 21.46 9.91
C LEU A 405 -32.90 21.35 11.10
N CYS A 406 -31.70 20.81 10.89
CA CYS A 406 -30.70 20.71 11.96
C CYS A 406 -30.15 22.09 12.36
N ALA A 407 -29.97 23.00 11.39
CA ALA A 407 -29.54 24.38 11.66
C ALA A 407 -30.59 25.13 12.51
N GLY A 408 -31.87 25.05 12.12
CA GLY A 408 -32.97 25.67 12.85
C GLY A 408 -33.17 25.05 14.24
N ALA A 409 -33.03 23.73 14.37
CA ALA A 409 -33.04 23.06 15.67
C ALA A 409 -31.91 23.58 16.58
N TRP A 410 -30.69 23.69 16.05
CA TRP A 410 -29.54 24.19 16.81
C TRP A 410 -29.74 25.65 17.27
N ILE A 411 -30.29 26.52 16.41
CA ILE A 411 -30.57 27.93 16.75
C ILE A 411 -31.59 27.99 17.90
N LEU A 412 -32.69 27.24 17.80
CA LEU A 412 -33.78 27.25 18.80
C LEU A 412 -33.36 26.74 20.18
N MET A 413 -32.26 25.98 20.28
CA MET A 413 -31.75 25.54 21.57
C MET A 413 -31.24 26.73 22.40
N HIS A 414 -30.61 27.75 21.80
CA HIS A 414 -30.01 28.89 22.51
C HIS A 414 -29.05 28.51 23.67
N GLY A 415 -28.43 27.33 23.61
CA GLY A 415 -27.58 26.78 24.68
C GLY A 415 -28.31 25.97 25.74
N HIS A 416 -29.63 25.80 25.57
CA HIS A 416 -30.57 25.04 26.40
C HIS A 416 -31.21 23.92 25.56
N PRO A 417 -30.56 22.75 25.46
CA PRO A 417 -31.04 21.64 24.64
C PRO A 417 -32.46 21.16 24.93
N GLU A 418 -32.91 21.35 26.16
CA GLU A 418 -34.26 21.07 26.66
C GLU A 418 -35.37 21.88 25.96
N ASN A 419 -35.02 22.97 25.25
CA ASN A 419 -35.99 23.83 24.58
C ASN A 419 -36.58 23.23 23.30
N ILE A 420 -36.01 22.13 22.79
CA ILE A 420 -36.48 21.48 21.57
C ILE A 420 -37.05 20.08 21.84
N ASN A 421 -38.11 19.72 21.11
CA ASN A 421 -38.67 18.37 21.08
C ASN A 421 -37.78 17.46 20.21
N SER A 422 -36.79 16.85 20.84
CA SER A 422 -35.85 15.91 20.22
C SER A 422 -36.55 14.65 19.66
N GLY A 423 -37.70 14.28 20.21
CA GLY A 423 -38.53 13.18 19.71
C GLY A 423 -39.08 13.46 18.32
N ASN A 424 -39.65 14.65 18.09
CA ASN A 424 -40.15 15.08 16.78
C ASN A 424 -39.02 15.26 15.77
N LEU A 425 -37.89 15.86 16.19
CA LEU A 425 -36.70 15.97 15.36
C LEU A 425 -36.20 14.60 14.90
N GLY A 426 -36.08 13.64 15.82
CA GLY A 426 -35.66 12.28 15.50
C GLY A 426 -36.61 11.57 14.54
N ARG A 427 -37.93 11.75 14.70
CA ARG A 427 -38.93 11.20 13.75
C ARG A 427 -38.77 11.80 12.36
N ALA A 428 -38.59 13.12 12.24
CA ALA A 428 -38.39 13.77 10.95
C ALA A 428 -37.09 13.31 10.27
N LEU A 429 -35.96 13.29 10.99
CA LEU A 429 -34.67 12.87 10.44
C LEU A 429 -34.64 11.40 9.98
N ARG A 430 -35.42 10.53 10.63
CA ARG A 430 -35.54 9.12 10.20
C ARG A 430 -36.25 8.97 8.85
N GLU A 431 -37.16 9.88 8.54
CA GLU A 431 -37.90 9.91 7.26
C GLU A 431 -37.14 10.65 6.15
N PHE A 432 -36.04 11.34 6.47
CA PHE A 432 -35.14 11.86 5.46
C PHE A 432 -34.34 10.72 4.81
N SER A 433 -33.89 10.95 3.58
CA SER A 433 -32.87 10.10 2.96
C SER A 433 -31.50 10.32 3.64
N PRO A 434 -30.59 9.34 3.57
CA PRO A 434 -29.26 9.48 4.13
C PRO A 434 -28.49 10.69 3.58
N GLU A 435 -28.68 11.02 2.30
CA GLU A 435 -28.09 12.18 1.64
C GLU A 435 -28.66 13.51 2.18
N GLU A 436 -29.97 13.60 2.39
CA GLU A 436 -30.60 14.77 3.04
C GLU A 436 -30.10 14.97 4.48
N VAL A 437 -29.83 13.88 5.22
CA VAL A 437 -29.22 13.97 6.56
C VAL A 437 -27.79 14.49 6.49
N THR A 438 -26.97 14.00 5.55
CA THR A 438 -25.61 14.55 5.33
C THR A 438 -25.68 16.05 5.02
N LEU A 439 -26.56 16.45 4.09
CA LEU A 439 -26.72 17.86 3.72
C LEU A 439 -27.17 18.72 4.90
N ASN A 440 -28.09 18.21 5.73
CA ASN A 440 -28.49 18.88 6.97
C ASN A 440 -27.33 19.15 7.91
N ILE A 441 -26.40 18.19 8.05
CA ILE A 441 -25.23 18.33 8.94
C ILE A 441 -24.28 19.38 8.39
N TYR A 442 -23.93 19.33 7.10
CA TYR A 442 -23.04 20.33 6.50
C TYR A 442 -23.64 21.74 6.57
N THR A 443 -24.93 21.88 6.26
CA THR A 443 -25.63 23.16 6.36
C THR A 443 -25.71 23.66 7.82
N MET A 444 -25.95 22.77 8.78
CA MET A 444 -25.90 23.12 10.20
C MET A 444 -24.52 23.63 10.60
N VAL A 445 -23.43 22.98 10.16
CA VAL A 445 -22.06 23.43 10.42
C VAL A 445 -21.81 24.82 9.83
N ASP A 446 -22.22 25.06 8.59
CA ASP A 446 -22.07 26.37 7.93
C ASP A 446 -22.80 27.48 8.70
N VAL A 447 -24.07 27.26 9.04
CA VAL A 447 -24.89 28.23 9.80
C VAL A 447 -24.35 28.44 11.21
N LEU A 448 -23.91 27.38 11.87
CA LEU A 448 -23.31 27.43 13.21
C LEU A 448 -22.05 28.28 13.24
N LEU A 449 -21.13 28.06 12.30
CA LEU A 449 -19.88 28.84 12.22
C LEU A 449 -20.16 30.31 11.88
N HIS A 450 -21.11 30.57 10.98
CA HIS A 450 -21.57 31.92 10.69
C HIS A 450 -22.17 32.60 11.93
N HIS A 451 -22.98 31.89 12.71
CA HIS A 451 -23.57 32.40 13.94
C HIS A 451 -22.52 32.74 14.99
N ILE A 452 -21.49 31.89 15.17
CA ILE A 452 -20.36 32.21 16.06
C ILE A 452 -19.71 33.53 15.64
N HIS A 453 -19.47 33.72 14.34
CA HIS A 453 -18.88 34.97 13.83
C HIS A 453 -19.76 36.19 14.15
N LEU A 454 -21.08 36.10 13.93
CA LEU A 454 -22.01 37.18 14.25
C LEU A 454 -22.05 37.52 15.74
N GLU A 455 -22.07 36.52 16.62
CA GLU A 455 -22.11 36.74 18.06
C GLU A 455 -20.80 37.31 18.61
N LEU A 456 -19.66 36.93 18.03
CA LEU A 456 -18.36 37.56 18.32
C LEU A 456 -18.36 39.04 17.95
N GLN A 457 -18.91 39.39 16.79
CA GLN A 457 -19.06 40.79 16.37
C GLN A 457 -19.98 41.59 17.31
N ARG A 458 -20.96 40.92 17.94
CA ARG A 458 -21.85 41.50 18.97
C ARG A 458 -21.20 41.62 20.35
N GLY A 459 -19.94 41.19 20.51
CA GLY A 459 -19.18 41.32 21.75
C GLY A 459 -19.31 40.15 22.71
N HIS A 460 -19.92 39.02 22.30
CA HIS A 460 -19.98 37.83 23.14
C HIS A 460 -18.61 37.12 23.22
N PRO A 461 -18.21 36.61 24.40
CA PRO A 461 -16.92 35.96 24.56
C PRO A 461 -16.90 34.59 23.86
N LEU A 462 -15.82 34.33 23.11
CA LEU A 462 -15.65 33.08 22.35
C LEU A 462 -15.79 31.83 23.21
N GLN A 463 -15.28 31.86 24.45
CA GLN A 463 -15.31 30.70 25.33
C GLN A 463 -16.75 30.26 25.64
N ASP A 464 -17.66 31.20 25.90
CA ASP A 464 -19.06 30.90 26.18
C ASP A 464 -19.77 30.36 24.94
N LEU A 465 -19.49 30.95 23.76
CA LEU A 465 -20.02 30.48 22.48
C LEU A 465 -19.57 29.05 22.17
N MET A 466 -18.30 28.73 22.44
CA MET A 466 -17.75 27.38 22.26
C MET A 466 -18.41 26.38 23.20
N VAL A 467 -18.60 26.72 24.48
CA VAL A 467 -19.28 25.84 25.44
C VAL A 467 -20.73 25.57 25.04
N LYS A 468 -21.49 26.62 24.67
CA LYS A 468 -22.87 26.47 24.17
C LYS A 468 -22.93 25.60 22.92
N THR A 469 -22.05 25.87 21.96
CA THR A 469 -21.92 25.10 20.72
C THR A 469 -21.68 23.62 20.99
N VAL A 470 -20.65 23.30 21.79
CA VAL A 470 -20.28 21.93 22.09
C VAL A 470 -21.37 21.23 22.91
N SER A 471 -22.04 21.93 23.83
CA SER A 471 -23.18 21.40 24.59
C SER A 471 -24.34 20.99 23.66
N ASN A 472 -24.76 21.89 22.75
CA ASN A 472 -25.82 21.60 21.80
C ASN A 472 -25.47 20.41 20.87
N LEU A 473 -24.24 20.40 20.34
CA LEU A 473 -23.77 19.29 19.49
C LEU A 473 -23.71 17.97 20.29
N SER A 474 -23.23 18.01 21.53
CA SER A 474 -23.18 16.84 22.41
C SER A 474 -24.58 16.27 22.67
N TYR A 475 -25.60 17.11 22.77
CA TYR A 475 -26.98 16.66 22.90
C TYR A 475 -27.47 15.89 21.66
N PHE A 476 -27.17 16.39 20.46
CA PHE A 476 -27.50 15.69 19.20
C PHE A 476 -26.79 14.35 19.08
N ILE A 477 -25.52 14.26 19.50
CA ILE A 477 -24.68 13.09 19.25
C ILE A 477 -24.82 12.04 20.35
N TRP A 478 -24.88 12.45 21.62
CA TRP A 478 -24.73 11.54 22.76
C TRP A 478 -26.02 11.30 23.53
N THR A 479 -26.86 12.32 23.69
CA THR A 479 -28.07 12.21 24.52
C THR A 479 -29.19 11.52 23.76
N HIS A 480 -29.46 11.98 22.54
CA HIS A 480 -30.50 11.42 21.69
C HIS A 480 -29.96 10.65 20.48
N GLU A 481 -28.64 10.71 20.23
CA GLU A 481 -27.96 9.98 19.15
C GLU A 481 -28.67 10.18 17.79
N LEU A 482 -29.02 11.43 17.51
CA LEU A 482 -29.82 11.87 16.37
C LEU A 482 -28.98 12.04 15.11
N LEU A 483 -27.70 12.40 15.24
CA LEU A 483 -26.81 12.68 14.13
C LEU A 483 -25.59 11.74 14.13
N PRO A 484 -25.16 11.26 12.95
CA PRO A 484 -23.92 10.51 12.80
C PRO A 484 -22.69 11.38 13.09
N LEU A 485 -21.90 10.98 14.10
CA LEU A 485 -20.71 11.71 14.56
C LEU A 485 -19.62 11.77 13.49
N ASP A 486 -19.36 10.67 12.80
CA ASP A 486 -18.38 10.56 11.72
C ASP A 486 -18.61 11.64 10.65
N ILE A 487 -19.86 11.84 10.23
CA ILE A 487 -20.22 12.86 9.24
C ILE A 487 -20.11 14.27 9.79
N LEU A 488 -20.47 14.50 11.05
CA LEU A 488 -20.29 15.82 11.68
C LEU A 488 -18.81 16.20 11.77
N LEU A 489 -17.95 15.26 12.16
CA LEU A 489 -16.51 15.50 12.24
C LEU A 489 -15.91 15.79 10.86
N LEU A 490 -16.31 15.01 9.84
CA LEU A 490 -15.92 15.27 8.45
C LEU A 490 -16.38 16.66 7.99
N ALA A 491 -17.63 17.04 8.27
CA ALA A 491 -18.16 18.34 7.90
C ALA A 491 -17.41 19.51 8.57
N LEU A 492 -16.98 19.35 9.82
CA LEU A 492 -16.19 20.36 10.53
C LEU A 492 -14.76 20.49 9.97
N ILE A 493 -14.07 19.37 9.73
CA ILE A 493 -12.70 19.43 9.17
C ILE A 493 -12.67 19.88 7.71
N ASP A 494 -13.81 19.80 7.03
CA ASP A 494 -14.00 20.33 5.68
C ASP A 494 -14.18 21.85 5.64
N ARG A 495 -14.30 22.51 6.81
CA ARG A 495 -14.34 23.97 7.02
C ARG A 495 -13.10 24.46 7.78
N ASP A 496 -11.94 23.94 7.39
CA ASP A 496 -10.66 24.27 8.02
C ASP A 496 -10.13 25.69 7.69
N ASP A 497 -10.82 26.38 6.79
CA ASP A 497 -10.71 27.83 6.60
C ASP A 497 -11.23 28.63 7.81
N ASP A 498 -12.15 28.06 8.60
CA ASP A 498 -12.70 28.67 9.80
C ASP A 498 -11.89 28.27 11.06
N PRO A 499 -11.35 29.23 11.84
CA PRO A 499 -10.54 28.92 13.01
C PRO A 499 -11.33 28.21 14.14
N HIS A 500 -12.66 28.29 14.13
CA HIS A 500 -13.50 27.69 15.17
C HIS A 500 -13.86 26.23 14.87
N ALA A 501 -13.91 25.82 13.60
CA ALA A 501 -14.32 24.47 13.21
C ALA A 501 -13.41 23.38 13.82
N LEU A 502 -12.09 23.52 13.65
CA LEU A 502 -11.10 22.60 14.21
C LEU A 502 -11.09 22.62 15.76
N ARG A 503 -11.40 23.75 16.39
CA ARG A 503 -11.54 23.85 17.85
C ARG A 503 -12.76 23.07 18.35
N ILE A 504 -13.87 23.07 17.60
CA ILE A 504 -15.05 22.24 17.90
C ILE A 504 -14.67 20.76 17.79
N VAL A 505 -13.95 20.36 16.74
CA VAL A 505 -13.50 18.97 16.55
C VAL A 505 -12.69 18.47 17.75
N ILE A 506 -11.72 19.26 18.23
CA ILE A 506 -10.92 18.89 19.41
C ILE A 506 -11.82 18.67 20.63
N ASN A 507 -12.75 19.58 20.92
CA ASN A 507 -13.65 19.46 22.07
C ASN A 507 -14.56 18.22 21.98
N LEU A 508 -15.05 17.88 20.78
CA LEU A 508 -15.85 16.67 20.58
C LEU A 508 -15.01 15.41 20.75
N LEU A 509 -13.77 15.41 20.26
CA LEU A 509 -12.83 14.29 20.43
C LEU A 509 -12.35 14.13 21.88
N ASP A 510 -12.32 15.19 22.67
CA ASP A 510 -11.96 15.13 24.09
C ASP A 510 -13.12 14.77 25.02
N SER A 511 -14.33 14.67 24.48
CA SER A 511 -15.53 14.36 25.27
C SER A 511 -15.37 13.03 26.02
N LYS A 512 -15.82 13.01 27.28
CA LYS A 512 -15.75 11.80 28.11
C LYS A 512 -16.65 10.70 27.56
N GLU A 513 -17.74 11.08 26.92
CA GLU A 513 -18.72 10.24 26.26
C GLU A 513 -18.06 9.41 25.15
N LEU A 514 -17.31 10.06 24.24
CA LEU A 514 -16.60 9.36 23.18
C LEU A 514 -15.51 8.45 23.74
N GLN A 515 -14.70 8.94 24.69
CA GLN A 515 -13.63 8.14 25.30
C GLN A 515 -14.19 6.89 26.00
N GLN A 516 -15.36 7.00 26.65
CA GLN A 516 -16.04 5.85 27.26
C GLN A 516 -16.55 4.86 26.22
N LYS A 517 -17.14 5.33 25.10
CA LYS A 517 -17.57 4.45 24.00
C LYS A 517 -16.39 3.73 23.36
N VAL A 518 -15.27 4.43 23.12
CA VAL A 518 -14.04 3.81 22.61
C VAL A 518 -13.48 2.80 23.60
N LYS A 519 -13.42 3.13 24.90
CA LYS A 519 -12.99 2.18 25.94
C LYS A 519 -13.87 0.92 25.96
N LEU A 520 -15.18 1.07 25.87
CA LEU A 520 -16.12 -0.06 25.82
C LEU A 520 -15.90 -0.90 24.56
N TYR A 521 -15.69 -0.27 23.41
CA TYR A 521 -15.35 -0.96 22.16
C TYR A 521 -14.09 -1.82 22.32
N LEU A 522 -13.02 -1.26 22.87
CA LEU A 522 -11.74 -1.97 23.10
C LEU A 522 -11.93 -3.19 24.02
N VAL A 523 -12.68 -3.04 25.11
CA VAL A 523 -12.96 -4.14 26.05
C VAL A 523 -13.80 -5.24 25.40
N ASN A 524 -14.83 -4.87 24.63
CA ASN A 524 -15.75 -5.84 24.02
C ASN A 524 -15.12 -6.58 22.83
N ARG A 525 -14.24 -5.92 22.09
CA ARG A 525 -13.60 -6.51 20.90
C ARG A 525 -12.44 -7.43 21.22
N GLY A 526 -11.77 -7.27 22.36
CA GLY A 526 -10.50 -7.95 22.63
C GLY A 526 -9.37 -7.44 21.74
N PRO A 527 -8.20 -8.11 21.66
CA PRO A 527 -7.06 -7.64 20.88
C PRO A 527 -7.34 -7.47 19.37
N PRO A 528 -6.62 -6.57 18.66
CA PRO A 528 -6.78 -6.35 17.22
C PRO A 528 -6.66 -7.62 16.36
N GLU A 529 -5.86 -8.60 16.81
CA GLU A 529 -5.72 -9.91 16.16
C GLU A 529 -6.95 -10.79 16.38
N ASN A 530 -8.05 -10.44 15.72
CA ASN A 530 -9.33 -11.13 15.81
C ASN A 530 -9.23 -12.64 15.48
N TRP A 531 -8.27 -13.05 14.66
CA TRP A 531 -8.02 -14.44 14.29
C TRP A 531 -7.45 -15.26 15.44
N ALA A 532 -6.79 -14.64 16.41
CA ALA A 532 -6.17 -15.33 17.54
C ALA A 532 -7.15 -15.58 18.71
N GLN A 533 -8.31 -14.92 18.72
CA GLN A 533 -9.26 -15.02 19.83
C GLN A 533 -10.11 -16.30 19.76
N THR A 534 -10.08 -17.12 20.79
CA THR A 534 -10.85 -18.38 20.87
C THR A 534 -11.76 -18.37 22.08
N VAL A 535 -12.60 -17.34 22.18
CA VAL A 535 -13.60 -17.18 23.24
C VAL A 535 -15.00 -16.98 22.63
N PRO A 536 -16.08 -17.30 23.36
CA PRO A 536 -17.42 -16.94 22.90
C PRO A 536 -17.54 -15.42 22.75
N PHE A 537 -17.90 -14.96 21.55
CA PHE A 537 -18.14 -13.55 21.31
C PHE A 537 -19.49 -13.12 21.92
N LYS A 538 -19.53 -11.91 22.47
CA LYS A 538 -20.77 -11.31 22.97
C LYS A 538 -21.33 -10.35 21.94
N ARG A 539 -22.64 -10.43 21.68
CA ARG A 539 -23.34 -9.42 20.87
C ARG A 539 -23.50 -8.13 21.66
N ALA A 540 -23.14 -7.03 21.03
CA ALA A 540 -23.51 -5.72 21.53
C ALA A 540 -25.02 -5.50 21.33
N ASP A 541 -25.65 -4.80 22.26
CA ASP A 541 -27.01 -4.30 22.06
C ASP A 541 -27.00 -3.30 20.89
N LEU A 542 -27.97 -3.45 19.98
CA LEU A 542 -28.00 -2.70 18.72
C LEU A 542 -28.05 -1.18 18.95
N GLN A 543 -28.89 -0.73 19.88
CA GLN A 543 -29.02 0.69 20.17
C GLN A 543 -27.77 1.20 20.88
N LYS A 544 -27.18 0.43 21.80
CA LYS A 544 -25.91 0.83 22.45
C LYS A 544 -24.75 0.94 21.46
N ALA A 545 -24.70 0.07 20.46
CA ALA A 545 -23.62 0.03 19.45
C ALA A 545 -23.74 1.14 18.40
N LEU A 546 -24.95 1.37 17.86
CA LEU A 546 -25.18 2.24 16.69
C LEU A 546 -25.98 3.51 16.99
N GLY A 547 -26.52 3.62 18.20
CA GLY A 547 -27.35 4.72 18.62
C GLY A 547 -28.78 4.72 18.05
N SER A 548 -29.59 5.67 18.51
CA SER A 548 -31.03 5.70 18.22
C SER A 548 -31.38 5.98 16.75
N HIS A 549 -30.57 6.76 16.04
CA HIS A 549 -30.82 7.09 14.63
C HIS A 549 -30.63 5.87 13.72
N LEU A 550 -29.48 5.18 13.83
CA LEU A 550 -29.11 4.07 12.94
C LEU A 550 -29.80 2.74 13.30
N SER A 551 -30.25 2.57 14.54
CA SER A 551 -30.93 1.35 14.99
C SER A 551 -32.43 1.31 14.71
N TRP A 552 -33.00 2.31 14.03
CA TRP A 552 -34.45 2.52 13.95
C TRP A 552 -35.22 1.48 13.11
N LYS A 553 -35.00 1.49 11.78
CA LYS A 553 -35.76 0.68 10.82
C LYS A 553 -35.14 -0.71 10.64
N GLU A 554 -33.81 -0.76 10.56
CA GLU A 554 -33.04 -1.98 10.32
C GLU A 554 -32.61 -2.61 11.66
N ARG A 555 -33.46 -3.48 12.20
CA ARG A 555 -33.32 -4.07 13.55
C ARG A 555 -32.42 -5.32 13.63
N TYR A 556 -31.68 -5.66 12.57
CA TYR A 556 -30.74 -6.78 12.59
C TYR A 556 -29.61 -6.53 13.61
N PRO A 557 -29.11 -7.55 14.33
CA PRO A 557 -28.02 -7.34 15.29
C PRO A 557 -26.70 -6.95 14.60
N THR A 558 -25.81 -6.31 15.33
CA THR A 558 -24.44 -5.99 14.87
C THR A 558 -23.51 -7.18 15.07
N PHE A 559 -22.59 -7.39 14.14
CA PHE A 559 -21.48 -8.34 14.28
C PHE A 559 -20.18 -7.59 14.59
N PHE A 560 -19.85 -6.61 13.76
CA PHE A 560 -18.61 -5.85 13.76
C PHE A 560 -18.82 -4.33 13.78
N ASP A 561 -19.99 -3.84 13.37
CA ASP A 561 -20.30 -2.42 13.32
C ASP A 561 -20.49 -1.80 14.71
N ASP A 562 -20.02 -0.56 14.87
CA ASP A 562 -20.07 0.22 16.10
C ASP A 562 -19.80 1.70 15.76
N ILE A 563 -20.40 2.66 16.48
CA ILE A 563 -20.11 4.09 16.31
C ILE A 563 -18.61 4.37 16.45
N ALA A 564 -17.92 3.72 17.40
CA ALA A 564 -16.48 3.87 17.54
C ALA A 564 -15.76 3.36 16.29
N ALA A 565 -16.06 2.14 15.83
CA ALA A 565 -15.40 1.52 14.68
C ALA A 565 -15.48 2.38 13.40
N ARG A 566 -16.59 3.09 13.20
CA ARG A 566 -16.78 4.01 12.06
C ARG A 566 -15.82 5.21 12.07
N LEU A 567 -15.26 5.57 13.23
CA LEU A 567 -14.27 6.63 13.38
C LEU A 567 -12.84 6.21 13.02
N LEU A 568 -12.58 4.91 12.85
CA LEU A 568 -11.24 4.41 12.50
C LEU A 568 -10.66 5.05 11.23
N PRO A 569 -11.41 5.24 10.12
CA PRO A 569 -10.94 6.01 8.97
C PRO A 569 -11.01 7.54 9.15
N VAL A 570 -11.82 8.05 10.07
CA VAL A 570 -12.06 9.49 10.23
C VAL A 570 -10.96 10.17 11.06
N ILE A 571 -10.52 9.54 12.15
CA ILE A 571 -9.46 10.08 13.02
C ILE A 571 -8.16 10.36 12.23
N PRO A 572 -7.66 9.45 11.37
CA PRO A 572 -6.55 9.75 10.46
C PRO A 572 -6.75 11.04 9.66
N LEU A 573 -7.90 11.23 9.01
CA LEU A 573 -8.19 12.42 8.22
C LEU A 573 -8.18 13.70 9.07
N ILE A 574 -8.71 13.63 10.30
CA ILE A 574 -8.64 14.76 11.25
C ILE A 574 -7.18 15.12 11.57
N ILE A 575 -6.31 14.12 11.74
CA ILE A 575 -4.88 14.35 12.03
C ILE A 575 -4.20 15.04 10.83
N TYR A 576 -4.47 14.61 9.59
CA TYR A 576 -4.01 15.32 8.39
C TYR A 576 -4.42 16.79 8.42
N ARG A 577 -5.71 17.05 8.69
CA ARG A 577 -6.28 18.40 8.75
C ARG A 577 -5.65 19.28 9.81
N PHE A 578 -5.38 18.75 11.01
CA PHE A 578 -4.66 19.51 12.04
C PHE A 578 -3.25 19.88 11.60
N ILE A 579 -2.50 18.96 11.00
CA ILE A 579 -1.14 19.22 10.52
C ILE A 579 -1.16 20.28 9.42
N GLU A 580 -2.09 20.19 8.47
CA GLU A 580 -2.24 21.17 7.39
C GLU A 580 -2.60 22.57 7.89
N ASN A 581 -3.19 22.66 9.09
CA ASN A 581 -3.56 23.89 9.77
C ASN A 581 -2.55 24.33 10.85
N ASP A 582 -1.33 23.78 10.84
CA ASP A 582 -0.27 24.06 11.80
C ASP A 582 -0.66 23.78 13.27
N ALA A 583 -1.68 22.95 13.49
CA ALA A 583 -2.20 22.57 14.80
C ALA A 583 -1.55 21.27 15.33
N MET A 584 -0.21 21.24 15.33
CA MET A 584 0.58 20.05 15.67
C MET A 584 0.32 19.53 17.10
N ASP A 585 0.09 20.44 18.07
CA ASP A 585 -0.23 20.07 19.45
C ASP A 585 -1.60 19.37 19.56
N ALA A 586 -2.57 19.79 18.74
CA ALA A 586 -3.87 19.12 18.68
C ALA A 586 -3.74 17.72 18.09
N ALA A 587 -2.93 17.56 17.04
CA ALA A 587 -2.61 16.25 16.47
C ALA A 587 -1.92 15.33 17.49
N ASP A 588 -0.92 15.81 18.23
CA ASP A 588 -0.25 15.06 19.31
C ASP A 588 -1.26 14.63 20.38
N ARG A 589 -2.14 15.53 20.81
CA ARG A 589 -3.14 15.22 21.83
C ARG A 589 -4.16 14.17 21.38
N VAL A 590 -4.68 14.29 20.16
CA VAL A 590 -5.64 13.29 19.63
C VAL A 590 -4.96 11.93 19.49
N LEU A 591 -3.74 11.87 18.96
CA LEU A 591 -2.99 10.62 18.90
C LEU A 591 -2.68 10.07 20.30
N GLN A 592 -2.40 10.91 21.29
CA GLN A 592 -2.19 10.47 22.67
C GLN A 592 -3.42 9.76 23.24
N ILE A 593 -4.62 10.25 22.93
CA ILE A 593 -5.88 9.67 23.41
C ILE A 593 -6.24 8.40 22.62
N TYR A 594 -6.01 8.40 21.30
CA TYR A 594 -6.58 7.40 20.39
C TYR A 594 -5.57 6.43 19.75
N ALA A 595 -4.27 6.51 20.04
CA ALA A 595 -3.28 5.60 19.43
C ALA A 595 -3.59 4.11 19.63
N SER A 596 -4.00 3.70 20.84
CA SER A 596 -4.39 2.30 21.10
C SER A 596 -5.67 1.90 20.37
N PHE A 597 -6.55 2.86 20.10
CA PHE A 597 -7.74 2.64 19.29
C PHE A 597 -7.40 2.47 17.80
N LEU A 598 -6.43 3.23 17.30
CA LEU A 598 -5.93 3.10 15.94
C LEU A 598 -5.18 1.79 15.66
N HIS A 599 -4.84 0.98 16.68
CA HIS A 599 -4.35 -0.39 16.48
C HIS A 599 -5.38 -1.31 15.81
N TYR A 600 -6.67 -0.93 15.85
CA TYR A 600 -7.76 -1.64 15.19
C TYR A 600 -8.02 -1.13 13.77
N TYR A 601 -7.34 -0.07 13.34
CA TYR A 601 -7.49 0.46 11.99
C TYR A 601 -6.78 -0.48 11.00
N PRO A 602 -7.48 -1.07 10.01
CA PRO A 602 -6.87 -2.03 9.08
C PRO A 602 -5.78 -1.44 8.17
N LEU A 603 -5.64 -0.10 8.16
CA LEU A 603 -4.63 0.63 7.40
C LEU A 603 -3.67 1.39 8.32
N ASN A 604 -3.52 0.98 9.59
CA ASN A 604 -2.68 1.69 10.57
C ASN A 604 -1.22 1.82 10.11
N PHE A 605 -0.67 0.80 9.46
CA PHE A 605 0.69 0.83 8.94
C PHE A 605 0.80 1.75 7.73
N THR A 606 -0.15 1.64 6.80
CA THR A 606 -0.26 2.53 5.63
C THR A 606 -0.36 3.98 6.06
N PHE A 607 -1.21 4.27 7.06
CA PHE A 607 -1.41 5.60 7.61
C PHE A 607 -0.10 6.19 8.14
N VAL A 608 0.64 5.44 8.96
CA VAL A 608 1.92 5.90 9.53
C VAL A 608 2.97 6.14 8.45
N ARG A 609 3.09 5.23 7.47
CA ARG A 609 4.00 5.45 6.33
C ARG A 609 3.62 6.71 5.56
N ASP A 610 2.34 6.87 5.23
CA ASP A 610 1.88 7.94 4.34
C ASP A 610 1.91 9.30 5.00
N ILE A 611 1.58 9.40 6.29
CA ILE A 611 1.60 10.69 6.99
C ILE A 611 3.03 11.20 7.19
N LEU A 612 3.99 10.31 7.47
CA LEU A 612 5.41 10.67 7.57
C LEU A 612 5.97 11.12 6.22
N ALA A 613 5.57 10.46 5.13
CA ALA A 613 6.00 10.83 3.78
C ALA A 613 5.35 12.14 3.30
N TYR A 614 4.04 12.30 3.49
CA TYR A 614 3.26 13.43 2.98
C TYR A 614 3.65 14.76 3.64
N PHE A 615 4.05 14.72 4.92
CA PHE A 615 4.51 15.86 5.70
C PHE A 615 6.01 15.83 6.02
N TYR A 616 6.80 15.09 5.25
CA TYR A 616 8.24 15.01 5.47
C TYR A 616 8.87 16.41 5.57
N GLY A 617 9.77 16.61 6.54
CA GLY A 617 10.40 17.91 6.81
C GLY A 617 9.56 18.93 7.57
N HIS A 618 8.27 18.68 7.81
CA HIS A 618 7.34 19.62 8.48
C HIS A 618 6.88 19.15 9.87
N LEU A 619 7.12 17.88 10.21
CA LEU A 619 6.66 17.29 11.47
C LEU A 619 7.66 17.51 12.62
N PRO A 620 7.21 17.97 13.80
CA PRO A 620 8.03 17.98 15.01
C PRO A 620 8.43 16.57 15.44
N GLY A 621 9.65 16.38 15.95
CA GLY A 621 10.14 15.07 16.40
C GLY A 621 9.26 14.38 17.45
N LYS A 622 8.68 15.15 18.39
CA LYS A 622 7.70 14.64 19.36
C LYS A 622 6.47 14.03 18.68
N LEU A 623 5.96 14.70 17.64
CA LEU A 623 4.80 14.23 16.88
C LEU A 623 5.16 12.99 16.04
N ILE A 624 6.36 12.92 15.47
CA ILE A 624 6.86 11.71 14.77
C ILE A 624 6.82 10.50 15.72
N LEU A 625 7.40 10.61 16.91
CA LEU A 625 7.36 9.55 17.93
C LEU A 625 5.92 9.17 18.29
N ARG A 626 5.02 10.15 18.39
CA ARG A 626 3.60 9.92 18.66
C ARG A 626 2.91 9.15 17.53
N ILE A 627 3.20 9.48 16.27
CA ILE A 627 2.70 8.79 15.08
C ILE A 627 3.17 7.33 15.08
N LEU A 628 4.45 7.07 15.37
CA LEU A 628 5.01 5.70 15.41
C LEU A 628 4.30 4.79 16.42
N ASN A 629 3.78 5.33 17.53
CA ASN A 629 3.04 4.55 18.53
C ASN A 629 1.73 3.91 18.00
N VAL A 630 1.23 4.38 16.85
CA VAL A 630 0.06 3.79 16.16
C VAL A 630 0.37 2.40 15.59
N LEU A 631 1.64 2.05 15.38
CA LEU A 631 2.05 0.74 14.87
C LEU A 631 2.10 -0.35 15.95
N GLY A 632 2.12 0.04 17.23
CA GLY A 632 2.29 -0.89 18.35
C GLY A 632 3.66 -1.59 18.34
N LYS A 633 3.81 -2.66 19.15
CA LYS A 633 5.10 -3.35 19.38
C LYS A 633 5.46 -4.42 18.33
N LYS A 634 4.62 -4.64 17.32
CA LYS A 634 4.72 -5.80 16.42
C LYS A 634 5.45 -5.50 15.11
N VAL A 635 5.65 -4.23 14.80
CA VAL A 635 6.46 -3.82 13.65
C VAL A 635 7.93 -4.11 13.95
N PRO A 636 8.65 -4.80 13.04
CA PRO A 636 10.03 -5.21 13.26
C PRO A 636 11.00 -4.04 13.04
N PHE A 637 10.85 -2.98 13.85
CA PHE A 637 11.84 -1.90 13.88
C PHE A 637 13.20 -2.44 14.27
N SER A 638 14.24 -1.95 13.61
CA SER A 638 15.60 -2.31 13.94
C SER A 638 15.97 -1.82 15.34
N GLU A 639 16.64 -2.66 16.11
CA GLU A 639 17.09 -2.31 17.46
C GLU A 639 17.95 -1.03 17.50
N PRO A 640 18.90 -0.81 16.56
CA PRO A 640 19.65 0.44 16.49
C PRO A 640 18.76 1.67 16.24
N PHE A 641 17.68 1.55 15.47
CA PHE A 641 16.74 2.65 15.24
C PHE A 641 16.04 3.05 16.55
N LEU A 642 15.51 2.07 17.30
CA LEU A 642 14.83 2.34 18.56
C LEU A 642 15.77 2.96 19.60
N GLN A 643 17.02 2.52 19.66
CA GLN A 643 18.03 3.11 20.53
C GLN A 643 18.34 4.56 20.13
N HIS A 644 18.48 4.81 18.83
CA HIS A 644 18.82 6.13 18.32
C HIS A 644 17.71 7.15 18.56
N ILE A 645 16.46 6.83 18.20
CA ILE A 645 15.33 7.77 18.29
C ILE A 645 14.89 8.09 19.73
N ASN A 646 15.18 7.19 20.67
CA ASN A 646 14.92 7.39 22.10
C ASN A 646 16.08 8.06 22.86
N SER A 647 17.22 8.29 22.19
CA SER A 647 18.40 8.90 22.81
C SER A 647 18.40 10.42 22.73
N THR A 648 19.18 11.09 23.59
CA THR A 648 19.46 12.53 23.49
C THR A 648 20.24 12.91 22.22
N ASN A 649 20.81 11.93 21.51
CA ASN A 649 21.58 12.12 20.28
C ASN A 649 20.73 11.97 19.01
N ALA A 650 19.40 11.92 19.12
CA ALA A 650 18.50 11.74 17.98
C ALA A 650 18.70 12.78 16.86
N SER A 651 19.21 13.98 17.18
CA SER A 651 19.50 15.04 16.21
C SER A 651 20.76 14.81 15.36
N MET A 652 21.56 13.78 15.66
CA MET A 652 22.73 13.41 14.87
C MET A 652 22.36 12.35 13.82
N CYS A 653 22.99 12.40 12.65
CA CYS A 653 22.78 11.36 11.63
C CYS A 653 23.23 9.99 12.18
N PRO A 654 22.44 8.91 11.98
CA PRO A 654 22.87 7.56 12.32
C PRO A 654 24.22 7.18 11.67
N PRO A 655 25.02 6.30 12.30
CA PRO A 655 26.30 5.88 11.74
C PRO A 655 26.12 5.08 10.43
N LEU A 656 27.16 5.04 9.58
CA LEU A 656 27.12 4.30 8.31
C LEU A 656 26.76 2.82 8.47
N ASP A 657 27.21 2.18 9.55
CA ASP A 657 26.91 0.77 9.84
C ASP A 657 25.40 0.51 10.00
N TYR A 658 24.63 1.50 10.48
CA TYR A 658 23.17 1.41 10.56
C TYR A 658 22.57 1.28 9.15
N PHE A 659 22.91 2.20 8.25
CA PHE A 659 22.40 2.20 6.89
C PHE A 659 22.88 0.97 6.10
N ALA A 660 24.10 0.50 6.32
CA ALA A 660 24.61 -0.73 5.71
C ALA A 660 23.82 -1.96 6.17
N THR A 661 23.50 -2.05 7.46
CA THR A 661 22.65 -3.11 8.02
C THR A 661 21.23 -3.05 7.46
N LEU A 662 20.68 -1.86 7.32
CA LEU A 662 19.35 -1.63 6.72
C LEU A 662 19.31 -2.15 5.27
N LEU A 663 20.28 -1.75 4.44
CA LEU A 663 20.40 -2.20 3.05
C LEU A 663 20.59 -3.72 2.95
N LEU A 664 21.39 -4.32 3.83
CA LEU A 664 21.57 -5.77 3.88
C LEU A 664 20.26 -6.50 4.23
N GLY A 665 19.47 -5.93 5.16
CA GLY A 665 18.12 -6.43 5.47
C GLY A 665 17.21 -6.43 4.24
N LEU A 666 17.26 -5.38 3.41
CA LEU A 666 16.54 -5.33 2.14
C LEU A 666 17.04 -6.37 1.14
N VAL A 667 18.36 -6.56 1.00
CA VAL A 667 18.91 -7.60 0.12
C VAL A 667 18.41 -8.99 0.52
N ASN A 668 18.38 -9.30 1.81
CA ASN A 668 18.02 -10.64 2.30
C ASN A 668 16.51 -10.94 2.25
N HIS A 669 15.65 -9.92 2.28
CA HIS A 669 14.20 -10.11 2.47
C HIS A 669 13.31 -9.46 1.39
N VAL A 670 13.86 -8.56 0.58
CA VAL A 670 13.13 -7.79 -0.44
C VAL A 670 13.62 -8.10 -1.84
N ILE A 671 14.94 -8.13 -2.05
CA ILE A 671 15.52 -8.42 -3.36
C ILE A 671 15.44 -9.93 -3.65
N PRO A 672 14.89 -10.37 -4.79
CA PRO A 672 14.90 -11.79 -5.16
C PRO A 672 16.34 -12.33 -5.22
N PRO A 673 16.64 -13.51 -4.65
CA PRO A 673 17.98 -14.04 -4.66
C PRO A 673 18.43 -14.32 -6.10
N LEU A 674 19.66 -13.94 -6.42
CA LEU A 674 20.31 -14.32 -7.68
C LEU A 674 20.41 -15.85 -7.72
N ILE A 675 19.72 -16.51 -8.65
CA ILE A 675 19.85 -17.95 -8.85
C ILE A 675 21.28 -18.20 -9.35
N SER A 676 22.20 -18.57 -8.47
CA SER A 676 23.47 -19.13 -8.89
C SER A 676 23.22 -20.54 -9.39
N SER A 677 23.18 -20.73 -10.71
CA SER A 677 23.41 -22.02 -11.34
C SER A 677 24.88 -22.44 -11.13
N SER A 678 25.27 -22.71 -9.88
CA SER A 678 26.53 -23.38 -9.54
C SER A 678 26.27 -24.79 -9.02
N ARG A 679 25.40 -25.52 -9.73
CA ARG A 679 25.60 -26.95 -9.96
C ARG A 679 26.00 -27.09 -11.43
N SER A 680 27.23 -27.53 -11.66
CA SER A 680 27.79 -27.84 -12.97
C SER A 680 26.84 -28.71 -13.82
N PRO A 681 26.84 -28.57 -15.16
CA PRO A 681 25.88 -29.21 -16.04
C PRO A 681 26.19 -30.70 -16.20
N GLN A 682 25.18 -31.55 -16.03
CA GLN A 682 25.02 -32.70 -16.91
C GLN A 682 23.70 -32.53 -17.64
N ALA A 683 23.81 -32.40 -18.96
CA ALA A 683 22.69 -32.31 -19.88
C ALA A 683 21.81 -33.56 -19.82
N GLY A 684 20.50 -33.38 -20.01
CA GLY A 684 19.58 -34.49 -20.28
C GLY A 684 18.13 -34.15 -19.97
N ASP A 685 17.35 -33.93 -21.02
CA ASP A 685 15.90 -33.82 -21.01
C ASP A 685 15.19 -34.99 -20.30
N VAL A 686 14.05 -34.63 -19.69
CA VAL A 686 12.80 -35.38 -19.51
C VAL A 686 12.87 -36.90 -19.80
N SER A 687 12.89 -37.73 -18.76
CA SER A 687 11.94 -38.86 -18.54
C SER A 687 12.45 -39.88 -17.51
N SER A 688 11.53 -40.33 -16.66
CA SER A 688 11.44 -41.64 -15.96
C SER A 688 12.70 -42.45 -15.58
N SER A 689 12.73 -42.86 -14.31
CA SER A 689 12.94 -44.24 -13.80
C SER A 689 14.00 -44.41 -12.70
N PHE A 690 13.73 -45.42 -11.86
CA PHE A 690 14.38 -45.83 -10.60
C PHE A 690 15.87 -46.22 -10.73
N GLY A 691 16.67 -46.00 -9.67
CA GLY A 691 17.95 -46.71 -9.46
C GLY A 691 18.84 -46.13 -8.34
N ARG A 692 19.12 -46.92 -7.29
CA ARG A 692 20.00 -46.62 -6.12
C ARG A 692 21.51 -46.81 -6.41
N ALA A 693 22.37 -46.06 -5.70
CA ALA A 693 23.58 -46.54 -5.00
C ALA A 693 24.12 -45.45 -3.99
N PRO A 694 24.88 -45.80 -2.92
CA PRO A 694 24.90 -45.07 -1.63
C PRO A 694 26.05 -44.05 -1.43
N PRO A 695 25.97 -43.11 -0.46
CA PRO A 695 27.09 -42.25 -0.08
C PRO A 695 27.86 -42.81 1.13
N THR A 696 29.19 -42.79 1.03
CA THR A 696 30.13 -43.00 2.14
C THR A 696 30.17 -41.76 3.04
N LYS A 697 30.05 -42.00 4.35
CA LYS A 697 30.09 -41.02 5.45
C LYS A 697 31.46 -40.33 5.56
N VAL A 698 31.45 -39.03 5.86
CA VAL A 698 32.44 -38.42 6.77
C VAL A 698 31.72 -37.43 7.70
N HIS A 699 31.89 -37.69 9.00
CA HIS A 699 31.46 -36.88 10.14
C HIS A 699 32.32 -35.62 10.27
N LEU A 700 31.73 -34.45 10.51
CA LEU A 700 32.36 -33.36 11.26
C LEU A 700 31.36 -32.76 12.24
N SER A 701 31.88 -32.47 13.41
CA SER A 701 31.24 -32.28 14.71
C SER A 701 30.46 -30.97 14.87
N SER A 702 29.41 -31.07 15.66
CA SER A 702 28.57 -30.03 16.26
C SER A 702 29.30 -28.79 16.80
N GLN A 703 28.81 -27.60 16.42
CA GLN A 703 28.92 -26.37 17.20
C GLN A 703 27.52 -25.84 17.59
N PRO A 704 27.40 -25.14 18.74
CA PRO A 704 26.12 -24.74 19.32
C PRO A 704 25.63 -23.39 18.77
N GLY A 705 24.33 -23.33 18.43
CA GLY A 705 23.49 -22.14 18.51
C GLY A 705 23.75 -20.98 17.54
N LEU A 706 23.09 -21.02 16.37
CA LEU A 706 22.58 -19.83 15.69
C LEU A 706 21.38 -20.25 14.82
N THR A 707 20.18 -20.15 15.41
CA THR A 707 18.89 -20.30 14.74
C THR A 707 18.64 -19.10 13.82
N ASN A 708 19.35 -19.02 12.69
CA ASN A 708 18.97 -18.15 11.56
C ASN A 708 18.64 -19.00 10.33
N THR A 709 17.98 -20.13 10.54
CA THR A 709 17.13 -20.73 9.51
C THR A 709 15.98 -19.75 9.27
N CYS A 710 15.97 -19.10 8.09
CA CYS A 710 14.86 -18.35 7.48
C CYS A 710 13.65 -18.25 8.43
N GLU A 711 13.49 -17.13 9.16
CA GLU A 711 12.24 -16.85 9.87
C GLU A 711 11.12 -17.07 8.85
N GLY A 712 10.35 -18.15 9.03
CA GLY A 712 9.40 -18.62 8.03
C GLY A 712 8.49 -17.47 7.63
N GLN A 713 8.19 -17.35 6.32
CA GLN A 713 7.25 -16.36 5.80
C GLN A 713 6.00 -16.36 6.69
N LYS A 714 5.82 -15.31 7.51
CA LYS A 714 4.67 -15.20 8.39
C LYS A 714 3.41 -15.29 7.52
N PRO A 715 2.42 -16.11 7.90
CA PRO A 715 1.23 -16.28 7.10
C PRO A 715 0.46 -14.95 6.99
N PHE A 716 -0.25 -14.77 5.88
CA PHE A 716 -0.96 -13.52 5.54
C PHE A 716 -1.81 -12.97 6.69
N TYR A 717 -2.54 -13.84 7.40
CA TYR A 717 -3.41 -13.42 8.50
C TYR A 717 -2.66 -12.72 9.64
N GLN A 718 -1.33 -12.91 9.78
CA GLN A 718 -0.50 -12.21 10.77
C GLN A 718 0.06 -10.88 10.26
N LEU A 719 0.05 -10.64 8.95
CA LEU A 719 0.64 -9.49 8.27
C LEU A 719 -0.34 -8.87 7.28
N GLN A 720 -1.47 -8.38 7.78
CA GLN A 720 -2.59 -7.89 6.97
C GLN A 720 -2.34 -6.51 6.33
N ASP A 721 -1.51 -5.67 6.96
CA ASP A 721 -1.01 -4.41 6.43
C ASP A 721 0.50 -4.38 6.66
N PRO A 722 1.36 -4.37 5.62
CA PRO A 722 1.07 -4.13 4.19
C PRO A 722 0.63 -5.32 3.34
N GLY A 723 0.44 -6.52 3.92
CA GLY A 723 -0.10 -7.70 3.22
C GLY A 723 0.95 -8.75 2.84
N THR A 724 2.23 -8.39 2.78
CA THR A 724 3.34 -9.33 2.55
C THR A 724 4.52 -9.00 3.45
N TYR A 725 5.31 -10.02 3.79
CA TYR A 725 6.53 -9.84 4.59
C TYR A 725 7.56 -8.95 3.87
N THR A 726 7.78 -9.18 2.58
CA THR A 726 8.68 -8.35 1.76
C THR A 726 8.29 -6.88 1.77
N GLN A 727 6.99 -6.58 1.61
CA GLN A 727 6.53 -5.20 1.67
C GLN A 727 6.63 -4.61 3.07
N LEU A 728 6.39 -5.42 4.12
CA LEU A 728 6.57 -4.97 5.51
C LEU A 728 8.01 -4.53 5.75
N VAL A 729 9.00 -5.32 5.31
CA VAL A 729 10.41 -4.99 5.50
C VAL A 729 10.77 -3.70 4.75
N LEU A 730 10.37 -3.58 3.48
CA LEU A 730 10.64 -2.39 2.68
C LEU A 730 10.00 -1.13 3.28
N GLU A 731 8.71 -1.18 3.59
CA GLU A 731 8.02 0.00 4.12
C GLU A 731 8.44 0.31 5.56
N THR A 732 8.89 -0.67 6.36
CA THR A 732 9.47 -0.41 7.69
C THR A 732 10.77 0.36 7.55
N ALA A 733 11.64 0.00 6.58
CA ALA A 733 12.86 0.76 6.29
C ALA A 733 12.55 2.21 5.87
N VAL A 734 11.50 2.41 5.08
CA VAL A 734 11.01 3.74 4.71
C VAL A 734 10.53 4.52 5.93
N VAL A 735 9.73 3.91 6.80
CA VAL A 735 9.26 4.53 8.05
C VAL A 735 10.43 4.92 8.96
N GLU A 736 11.43 4.07 9.12
CA GLU A 736 12.63 4.39 9.91
C GLU A 736 13.35 5.63 9.36
N ILE A 737 13.60 5.67 8.05
CA ILE A 737 14.28 6.79 7.40
C ILE A 737 13.50 8.10 7.54
N LEU A 738 12.20 8.07 7.30
CA LEU A 738 11.34 9.25 7.41
C LEU A 738 11.18 9.75 8.85
N SER A 739 11.52 8.92 9.84
CA SER A 739 11.38 9.25 11.26
C SER A 739 12.61 9.94 11.86
N PHE A 740 13.76 9.91 11.18
CA PHE A 740 14.95 10.57 11.71
C PHE A 740 14.80 12.10 11.66
N PRO A 741 15.14 12.82 12.73
CA PRO A 741 15.10 14.29 12.75
C PRO A 741 16.38 14.88 12.13
N VAL A 742 16.76 14.37 10.96
CA VAL A 742 17.95 14.79 10.21
C VAL A 742 17.57 15.10 8.77
N SER A 743 18.41 15.88 8.08
CA SER A 743 18.11 16.30 6.72
C SER A 743 18.23 15.17 5.71
N ALA A 744 17.42 15.22 4.65
CA ALA A 744 17.50 14.27 3.53
C ALA A 744 18.92 14.23 2.91
N SER A 745 19.63 15.35 2.86
CA SER A 745 20.99 15.42 2.30
C SER A 745 21.98 14.57 3.10
N GLN A 746 21.91 14.59 4.43
CA GLN A 746 22.77 13.78 5.30
C GLN A 746 22.49 12.28 5.11
N ILE A 747 21.21 11.88 5.06
CA ILE A 747 20.83 10.47 4.84
C ILE A 747 21.29 9.99 3.46
N VAL A 748 21.05 10.79 2.41
CA VAL A 748 21.46 10.47 1.05
C VAL A 748 22.98 10.38 0.94
N SER A 749 23.72 11.31 1.54
CA SER A 749 25.19 11.25 1.53
C SER A 749 25.70 9.98 2.22
N SER A 750 25.13 9.59 3.37
CA SER A 750 25.48 8.33 4.05
C SER A 750 25.22 7.09 3.18
N LEU A 751 24.06 7.02 2.52
CA LEU A 751 23.71 5.93 1.62
C LEU A 751 24.64 5.87 0.40
N VAL A 752 24.94 7.02 -0.21
CA VAL A 752 25.88 7.13 -1.33
C VAL A 752 27.29 6.73 -0.90
N GLN A 753 27.76 7.18 0.27
CA GLN A 753 29.07 6.81 0.79
C GLN A 753 29.24 5.29 0.95
N ILE A 754 28.19 4.58 1.39
CA ILE A 754 28.19 3.12 1.45
C ILE A 754 28.36 2.55 0.04
N VAL A 755 27.56 3.00 -0.93
CA VAL A 755 27.62 2.58 -2.33
C VAL A 755 29.00 2.78 -2.96
N LEU A 756 29.69 3.87 -2.62
CA LEU A 756 31.03 4.14 -3.15
C LEU A 756 32.11 3.18 -2.61
N HIS A 757 32.02 2.79 -1.35
CA HIS A 757 33.09 2.05 -0.66
C HIS A 757 32.81 0.54 -0.49
N ILE A 758 31.83 -0.02 -1.19
CA ILE A 758 31.45 -1.44 -1.02
C ILE A 758 32.63 -2.40 -1.31
N GLN A 759 33.40 -2.18 -2.39
CA GLN A 759 34.47 -3.10 -2.79
C GLN A 759 35.74 -3.04 -1.91
N PRO A 760 36.31 -1.86 -1.56
CA PRO A 760 37.50 -1.78 -0.70
C PRO A 760 37.27 -2.39 0.70
N THR A 761 36.09 -2.20 1.25
CA THR A 761 35.73 -2.62 2.62
C THR A 761 35.53 -4.15 2.71
N LEU A 762 35.01 -4.77 1.64
CA LEU A 762 34.83 -6.22 1.55
C LEU A 762 36.14 -6.96 1.22
N VAL A 763 37.03 -6.40 0.40
CA VAL A 763 38.32 -7.01 0.01
C VAL A 763 39.35 -7.00 1.14
N GLN A 764 39.37 -5.98 2.00
CA GLN A 764 40.25 -5.96 3.18
C GLN A 764 39.85 -7.02 4.23
N SER A 765 38.57 -7.40 4.29
CA SER A 765 38.07 -8.39 5.24
C SER A 765 38.47 -9.84 4.91
N SER A 766 38.73 -10.15 3.62
CA SER A 766 39.14 -11.49 3.17
C SER A 766 40.62 -11.80 3.41
N ASN A 767 41.48 -10.77 3.56
CA ASN A 767 42.92 -10.95 3.74
C ASN A 767 43.36 -11.10 5.22
N GLY A 768 42.42 -11.13 6.17
CA GLY A 768 42.72 -11.19 7.61
C GLY A 768 42.90 -12.60 8.21
N LEU A 769 42.73 -13.67 7.43
CA LEU A 769 42.77 -15.05 7.91
C LEU A 769 43.77 -15.88 7.08
N HIS A 770 45.06 -15.69 7.33
CA HIS A 770 46.10 -16.74 7.39
C HIS A 770 47.48 -16.07 7.43
N GLY A 771 48.08 -16.01 8.62
CA GLY A 771 49.50 -15.72 8.76
C GLY A 771 50.33 -16.99 8.52
N THR A 772 51.23 -16.95 7.52
CA THR A 772 52.64 -17.41 7.55
C THR A 772 53.29 -17.09 6.20
N PRO A 773 54.55 -16.61 6.13
CA PRO A 773 55.19 -16.24 4.88
C PRO A 773 56.03 -17.40 4.33
N SER A 774 55.65 -18.00 3.20
CA SER A 774 56.60 -18.71 2.31
C SER A 774 55.98 -19.15 0.99
N ASN A 775 56.69 -18.81 -0.10
CA ASN A 775 56.79 -19.45 -1.41
C ASN A 775 55.57 -19.65 -2.32
N VAL A 776 55.63 -18.90 -3.43
CA VAL A 776 55.46 -19.31 -4.84
C VAL A 776 54.29 -20.23 -5.19
N GLY A 777 53.32 -19.62 -5.90
CA GLY A 777 52.65 -20.26 -7.04
C GLY A 777 51.21 -20.68 -6.82
N GLN A 778 50.27 -19.79 -7.14
CA GLN A 778 49.12 -20.02 -8.03
C GLN A 778 48.21 -18.78 -8.00
N CYS A 779 48.40 -17.89 -8.99
CA CYS A 779 47.47 -16.78 -9.24
C CYS A 779 46.13 -17.35 -9.72
N SER A 780 45.03 -17.03 -9.02
CA SER A 780 43.70 -17.06 -9.62
C SER A 780 43.63 -15.95 -10.65
N ILE A 781 43.52 -16.33 -11.92
CA ILE A 781 43.44 -15.40 -13.05
C ILE A 781 42.05 -14.74 -13.01
N LEU A 782 41.97 -13.55 -12.43
CA LEU A 782 40.93 -12.58 -12.75
C LEU A 782 41.23 -12.03 -14.16
N PRO A 783 40.23 -11.80 -15.03
CA PRO A 783 40.46 -11.16 -16.31
C PRO A 783 41.03 -9.75 -16.09
N THR A 784 42.23 -9.51 -16.61
CA THR A 784 42.89 -8.20 -16.61
C THR A 784 42.37 -7.35 -17.75
N SER A 785 42.26 -6.04 -17.52
CA SER A 785 41.95 -5.04 -18.56
C SER A 785 42.96 -5.13 -19.73
N PRO A 786 42.58 -4.88 -21.00
CA PRO A 786 43.50 -4.99 -22.15
C PRO A 786 44.46 -3.82 -22.31
N SER A 787 44.51 -2.86 -21.37
CA SER A 787 45.49 -1.77 -21.37
C SER A 787 46.87 -2.24 -20.92
N GLY A 788 47.56 -2.97 -21.79
CA GLY A 788 48.98 -3.21 -21.66
C GLY A 788 49.78 -1.92 -21.89
N GLY A 789 50.52 -1.46 -20.88
CA GLY A 789 51.60 -0.49 -21.08
C GLY A 789 51.87 0.47 -19.93
N SER A 790 52.46 0.00 -18.82
CA SER A 790 53.56 0.66 -18.08
C SER A 790 53.71 0.01 -16.71
N THR A 791 54.89 -0.56 -16.46
CA THR A 791 55.30 -1.15 -15.17
C THR A 791 55.81 -0.14 -14.15
N ASP A 792 55.66 1.18 -14.38
CA ASP A 792 56.21 2.20 -13.49
C ASP A 792 55.10 3.00 -12.80
N SER A 793 54.42 2.38 -11.82
CA SER A 793 53.55 3.09 -10.86
C SER A 793 53.43 2.31 -9.54
N LEU A 794 54.55 1.80 -9.01
CA LEU A 794 54.61 1.20 -7.66
C LEU A 794 54.82 2.23 -6.54
N GLY A 795 54.54 3.52 -6.76
CA GLY A 795 54.90 4.57 -5.82
C GLY A 795 53.93 5.75 -5.74
N ALA A 796 52.65 5.51 -5.45
CA ALA A 796 51.75 6.59 -5.03
C ALA A 796 50.52 6.11 -4.24
N THR A 797 50.67 5.16 -3.32
CA THR A 797 49.68 4.98 -2.24
C THR A 797 49.80 6.12 -1.23
N ARG A 798 49.18 7.27 -1.52
CA ARG A 798 48.80 8.19 -0.43
C ARG A 798 47.70 7.49 0.36
N ALA A 799 48.05 7.07 1.58
CA ALA A 799 47.16 6.44 2.53
C ALA A 799 45.86 7.25 2.66
N ALA A 800 44.73 6.64 2.28
CA ALA A 800 43.44 7.10 2.76
C ALA A 800 43.43 6.87 4.28
N SER A 801 43.21 7.94 5.05
CA SER A 801 42.99 7.84 6.49
C SER A 801 41.85 6.85 6.73
N SER A 802 42.16 5.72 7.38
CA SER A 802 41.16 4.78 7.84
C SER A 802 40.18 5.50 8.78
N VAL A 803 38.89 5.45 8.44
CA VAL A 803 37.83 5.80 9.41
C VAL A 803 37.90 4.73 10.51
N PRO A 804 38.15 5.07 11.79
CA PRO A 804 38.14 4.08 12.85
C PRO A 804 36.69 3.68 13.14
N GLY A 805 36.35 2.40 12.95
CA GLY A 805 35.11 1.85 13.54
C GLY A 805 34.35 0.78 12.75
N SER A 806 34.56 0.59 11.44
CA SER A 806 33.75 -0.38 10.69
C SER A 806 34.30 -1.81 10.81
N ASN A 807 33.64 -2.66 11.62
CA ASN A 807 33.91 -4.10 11.69
C ASN A 807 33.29 -4.80 10.46
N ALA A 808 33.92 -4.65 9.30
CA ALA A 808 33.47 -5.20 8.02
C ALA A 808 33.55 -6.74 7.90
N SER A 809 34.23 -7.41 8.84
CA SER A 809 34.43 -8.87 8.86
C SER A 809 33.14 -9.68 9.07
N VAL A 810 32.03 -9.03 9.44
CA VAL A 810 30.72 -9.70 9.68
C VAL A 810 29.86 -9.79 8.41
N PHE A 811 30.14 -8.99 7.36
CA PHE A 811 29.24 -8.80 6.21
C PHE A 811 29.26 -9.93 5.16
N VAL A 812 30.41 -10.55 4.88
CA VAL A 812 30.55 -11.57 3.82
C VAL A 812 30.17 -12.98 4.30
N TRP A 813 30.44 -13.30 5.57
CA TRP A 813 30.30 -14.65 6.10
C TRP A 813 28.85 -15.13 6.28
N ARG A 814 27.85 -14.23 6.21
CA ARG A 814 26.44 -14.56 6.52
C ARG A 814 25.51 -14.76 5.32
N THR A 815 25.90 -14.37 4.10
CA THR A 815 24.97 -14.29 2.95
C THR A 815 25.27 -15.26 1.81
N GLY A 816 26.46 -15.86 1.76
CA GLY A 816 26.84 -16.82 0.71
C GLY A 816 27.08 -16.21 -0.69
N TYR A 817 26.98 -14.88 -0.85
CA TYR A 817 27.27 -14.18 -2.10
C TYR A 817 28.77 -13.86 -2.27
N THR A 818 29.22 -13.76 -3.52
CA THR A 818 30.54 -13.17 -3.79
C THR A 818 30.53 -11.67 -3.49
N CYS A 819 31.70 -11.09 -3.20
CA CYS A 819 31.86 -9.65 -2.95
C CYS A 819 31.25 -8.78 -4.06
N GLN A 820 31.40 -9.18 -5.33
CA GLN A 820 30.85 -8.48 -6.48
C GLN A 820 29.31 -8.59 -6.55
N GLN A 821 28.76 -9.78 -6.34
CA GLN A 821 27.31 -9.99 -6.33
C GLN A 821 26.62 -9.19 -5.22
N LEU A 822 27.20 -9.20 -4.01
CA LEU A 822 26.68 -8.44 -2.88
C LEU A 822 26.69 -6.92 -3.16
N SER A 823 27.73 -6.43 -3.84
CA SER A 823 27.82 -5.02 -4.24
C SER A 823 26.67 -4.60 -5.15
N CYS A 824 26.37 -5.38 -6.19
CA CYS A 824 25.26 -5.10 -7.09
C CYS A 824 23.91 -5.13 -6.36
N LEU A 825 23.71 -6.11 -5.47
CA LEU A 825 22.48 -6.24 -4.69
C LEU A 825 22.28 -5.07 -3.71
N LEU A 826 23.34 -4.59 -3.07
CA LEU A 826 23.28 -3.41 -2.19
C LEU A 826 22.97 -2.13 -2.97
N ILE A 827 23.55 -1.94 -4.17
CA ILE A 827 23.22 -0.82 -5.06
C ILE A 827 21.75 -0.89 -5.47
N GLN A 828 21.26 -2.08 -5.85
CA GLN A 828 19.87 -2.29 -6.20
C GLN A 828 18.92 -1.99 -5.03
N ALA A 829 19.24 -2.47 -3.83
CA ALA A 829 18.48 -2.19 -2.62
C ALA A 829 18.45 -0.70 -2.28
N CYS A 830 19.60 -0.01 -2.42
CA CYS A 830 19.69 1.43 -2.19
C CYS A 830 18.86 2.23 -3.20
N GLY A 831 18.92 1.88 -4.49
CA GLY A 831 18.11 2.51 -5.53
C GLY A 831 16.61 2.29 -5.31
N LEU A 832 16.21 1.06 -4.94
CA LEU A 832 14.82 0.73 -4.60
C LEU A 832 14.34 1.54 -3.39
N LEU A 833 15.11 1.57 -2.31
CA LEU A 833 14.79 2.30 -1.08
C LEU A 833 14.63 3.81 -1.35
N LEU A 834 15.57 4.42 -2.06
CA LEU A 834 15.51 5.84 -2.43
C LEU A 834 14.27 6.15 -3.27
N ALA A 835 13.86 5.26 -4.16
CA ALA A 835 12.64 5.43 -4.98
C ALA A 835 11.33 5.35 -4.17
N GLN A 836 11.35 4.82 -2.94
CA GLN A 836 10.18 4.80 -2.05
C GLN A 836 10.04 6.07 -1.19
N LEU A 837 11.04 6.97 -1.22
CA LEU A 837 11.09 8.18 -0.42
C LEU A 837 10.52 9.40 -1.17
N PRO A 838 10.12 10.47 -0.44
CA PRO A 838 9.62 11.69 -1.05
C PRO A 838 10.62 12.38 -2.01
N PRO A 839 10.14 13.18 -2.98
CA PRO A 839 10.99 13.86 -3.98
C PRO A 839 12.15 14.70 -3.42
N GLU A 840 12.05 15.17 -2.18
CA GLU A 840 13.12 15.86 -1.48
C GLU A 840 14.42 15.03 -1.44
N PHE A 841 14.32 13.71 -1.22
CA PHE A 841 15.47 12.80 -1.25
C PHE A 841 16.04 12.64 -2.65
N HIS A 842 15.18 12.67 -3.68
CA HIS A 842 15.59 12.53 -5.08
C HIS A 842 16.44 13.72 -5.52
N VAL A 843 16.03 14.94 -5.15
CA VAL A 843 16.82 16.16 -5.44
C VAL A 843 18.19 16.08 -4.78
N GLN A 844 18.27 15.62 -3.52
CA GLN A 844 19.54 15.43 -2.84
C GLN A 844 20.40 14.33 -3.48
N LEU A 845 19.79 13.25 -3.99
CA LEU A 845 20.50 12.21 -4.74
C LEU A 845 21.13 12.76 -6.02
N TYR A 846 20.39 13.56 -6.79
CA TYR A 846 20.91 14.17 -8.01
C TYR A 846 22.07 15.14 -7.72
N LEU A 847 21.97 15.93 -6.65
CA LEU A 847 23.02 16.82 -6.19
C LEU A 847 24.28 16.04 -5.77
N GLU A 848 24.13 15.03 -4.92
CA GLU A 848 25.24 14.25 -4.39
C GLU A 848 25.91 13.40 -5.47
N ALA A 849 25.13 12.78 -6.37
CA ALA A 849 25.66 12.05 -7.51
C ALA A 849 26.48 12.96 -8.43
N ALA A 850 25.97 14.16 -8.75
CA ALA A 850 26.70 15.13 -9.56
C ALA A 850 27.99 15.63 -8.86
N ARG A 851 27.95 15.83 -7.54
CA ARG A 851 29.12 16.19 -6.73
C ARG A 851 30.21 15.11 -6.82
N VAL A 852 29.85 13.85 -6.59
CA VAL A 852 30.78 12.70 -6.66
C VAL A 852 31.38 12.56 -8.06
N ILE A 853 30.59 12.76 -9.12
CA ILE A 853 31.09 12.74 -10.50
C ILE A 853 32.08 13.89 -10.74
N LYS A 854 31.83 15.10 -10.22
CA LYS A 854 32.68 16.27 -10.43
C LYS A 854 34.00 16.25 -9.63
N GLU A 855 33.96 15.80 -8.38
CA GLU A 855 35.13 15.76 -7.49
C GLU A 855 36.09 14.60 -7.78
N SER A 856 35.71 13.78 -8.74
CA SER A 856 36.38 12.57 -9.13
C SER A 856 37.74 12.90 -9.81
N TRP A 857 38.85 12.45 -9.22
CA TRP A 857 40.21 12.99 -9.48
C TRP A 857 40.68 12.92 -10.95
N TRP A 858 40.27 11.90 -11.70
CA TRP A 858 40.47 11.72 -13.15
C TRP A 858 39.87 12.83 -14.03
N LEU A 859 38.90 13.62 -13.55
CA LEU A 859 38.35 14.80 -14.23
C LEU A 859 39.04 16.11 -13.82
N THR A 860 39.95 16.07 -12.84
CA THR A 860 40.63 17.25 -12.27
C THR A 860 42.15 17.24 -12.46
N ASP A 861 42.74 16.09 -12.79
CA ASP A 861 44.18 15.96 -13.05
C ASP A 861 44.51 16.16 -14.55
N GLY A 862 45.18 17.27 -14.88
CA GLY A 862 45.53 17.65 -16.25
C GLY A 862 46.80 17.00 -16.82
N GLN A 863 47.37 16.01 -16.12
CA GLN A 863 48.68 15.42 -16.44
C GLN A 863 48.63 14.18 -17.35
N ARG A 864 47.46 13.56 -17.60
CA ARG A 864 47.32 12.35 -18.42
C ARG A 864 46.79 12.61 -19.83
N SER A 865 47.13 11.71 -20.76
CA SER A 865 46.70 11.82 -22.15
C SER A 865 45.19 11.54 -22.32
N VAL A 866 44.56 12.21 -23.29
CA VAL A 866 43.12 12.05 -23.59
C VAL A 866 42.76 10.59 -23.88
N GLY A 867 43.63 9.82 -24.55
CA GLY A 867 43.37 8.42 -24.89
C GLY A 867 43.36 7.45 -23.69
N GLU A 868 44.13 7.71 -22.64
CA GLU A 868 44.09 6.91 -21.40
C GLU A 868 42.78 7.12 -20.63
N LEU A 869 42.28 8.35 -20.63
CA LEU A 869 41.01 8.74 -20.03
C LEU A 869 39.84 8.05 -20.74
N GLU A 870 39.87 8.03 -22.07
CA GLU A 870 38.83 7.39 -22.89
C GLU A 870 38.79 5.87 -22.73
N SER A 871 39.92 5.19 -22.67
CA SER A 871 39.97 3.75 -22.43
C SER A 871 39.37 3.38 -21.06
N ALA A 872 39.76 4.07 -19.99
CA ALA A 872 39.23 3.82 -18.64
C ALA A 872 37.70 4.06 -18.54
N LEU A 873 37.21 5.12 -19.17
CA LEU A 873 35.77 5.45 -19.27
C LEU A 873 34.97 4.41 -20.02
N SER A 874 35.50 3.96 -21.16
CA SER A 874 34.81 3.04 -22.07
C SER A 874 34.51 1.72 -21.38
N TYR A 875 35.42 1.20 -20.56
CA TYR A 875 35.23 -0.08 -19.89
C TYR A 875 34.51 0.03 -18.53
N ALA A 876 34.82 1.06 -17.73
CA ALA A 876 34.26 1.18 -16.38
C ALA A 876 32.80 1.65 -16.34
N LEU A 877 32.33 2.36 -17.38
CA LEU A 877 30.93 2.77 -17.53
C LEU A 877 30.04 1.69 -18.17
N LEU A 878 30.63 0.63 -18.74
CA LEU A 878 29.89 -0.48 -19.35
C LEU A 878 29.49 -1.55 -18.33
N ASP A 879 30.37 -1.86 -17.37
CA ASP A 879 30.09 -2.84 -16.32
C ASP A 879 30.82 -2.50 -15.00
N PRO A 880 30.11 -2.13 -13.91
CA PRO A 880 30.71 -1.85 -12.61
C PRO A 880 31.38 -3.07 -11.97
N THR A 881 31.12 -4.30 -12.46
CA THR A 881 31.76 -5.53 -11.98
C THR A 881 33.16 -5.76 -12.58
N TRP A 882 33.49 -5.10 -13.69
CA TRP A 882 34.79 -5.22 -14.38
C TRP A 882 35.83 -4.21 -13.88
N ALA A 883 35.37 -3.10 -13.29
CA ALA A 883 36.18 -1.98 -12.81
C ALA A 883 36.92 -2.24 -11.47
N ALA A 884 36.98 -3.47 -10.97
CA ALA A 884 37.46 -3.79 -9.62
C ALA A 884 38.96 -3.57 -9.37
N GLN A 885 39.75 -3.23 -10.40
CA GLN A 885 41.20 -3.00 -10.28
C GLN A 885 41.59 -1.51 -10.16
N ASP A 886 40.69 -0.56 -10.46
CA ASP A 886 40.92 0.89 -10.34
C ASP A 886 39.79 1.54 -9.53
N ASN A 887 40.09 1.88 -8.27
CA ASN A 887 39.14 2.36 -7.24
C ASN A 887 38.20 3.49 -7.70
N THR A 888 38.63 4.30 -8.65
CA THR A 888 37.93 5.50 -9.14
C THR A 888 36.91 5.17 -10.21
N SER A 889 37.29 4.28 -11.11
CA SER A 889 36.46 3.80 -12.21
C SER A 889 35.24 3.03 -11.66
N THR A 890 35.42 2.33 -10.53
CA THR A 890 34.35 1.70 -9.74
C THR A 890 33.39 2.73 -9.12
N THR A 891 33.89 3.88 -8.65
CA THR A 891 33.09 4.89 -7.94
C THR A 891 31.98 5.46 -8.84
N ILE A 892 32.31 5.83 -10.08
CA ILE A 892 31.33 6.37 -11.04
C ILE A 892 30.45 5.27 -11.62
N GLY A 893 31.00 4.10 -11.91
CA GLY A 893 30.21 2.94 -12.29
C GLY A 893 29.12 2.64 -11.26
N ASN A 894 29.45 2.69 -9.97
CA ASN A 894 28.51 2.50 -8.87
C ASN A 894 27.45 3.61 -8.78
N ILE A 895 27.81 4.88 -8.99
CA ILE A 895 26.84 5.99 -9.02
C ILE A 895 25.88 5.86 -10.21
N VAL A 896 26.39 5.56 -11.41
CA VAL A 896 25.54 5.36 -12.60
C VAL A 896 24.61 4.16 -12.38
N ALA A 897 25.12 3.05 -11.83
CA ALA A 897 24.31 1.89 -11.49
C ALA A 897 23.25 2.21 -10.42
N LEU A 898 23.58 3.00 -9.40
CA LEU A 898 22.64 3.48 -8.38
C LEU A 898 21.53 4.31 -9.02
N LEU A 899 21.86 5.24 -9.91
CA LEU A 899 20.88 6.05 -10.62
C LEU A 899 19.99 5.21 -11.51
N HIS A 900 20.51 4.20 -12.20
CA HIS A 900 19.69 3.27 -12.99
C HIS A 900 18.77 2.41 -12.13
N ALA A 901 19.29 1.87 -11.02
CA ALA A 901 18.48 1.13 -10.04
C ALA A 901 17.38 2.02 -9.46
N PHE A 902 17.70 3.26 -9.12
CA PHE A 902 16.74 4.26 -8.64
C PHE A 902 15.68 4.59 -9.72
N PHE A 903 16.12 4.99 -10.91
CA PHE A 903 15.23 5.36 -12.00
C PHE A 903 14.27 4.23 -12.34
N SER A 904 14.74 2.98 -12.46
CA SER A 904 13.90 1.82 -12.81
C SER A 904 12.71 1.59 -11.87
N ASN A 905 12.79 2.10 -10.63
CA ASN A 905 11.73 2.02 -9.63
C ASN A 905 10.89 3.30 -9.50
N LEU A 906 11.24 4.39 -10.21
CA LEU A 906 10.46 5.64 -10.15
C LEU A 906 9.18 5.58 -11.02
N PRO A 907 8.08 6.19 -10.55
CA PRO A 907 6.88 6.44 -11.35
C PRO A 907 7.17 7.44 -12.49
N GLN A 908 6.36 7.40 -13.55
CA GLN A 908 6.54 8.23 -14.74
C GLN A 908 6.57 9.74 -14.42
N GLU A 909 5.71 10.20 -13.52
CA GLU A 909 5.66 11.61 -13.09
C GLU A 909 7.00 12.09 -12.52
N TRP A 910 7.65 11.29 -11.67
CA TRP A 910 8.88 11.71 -11.00
C TRP A 910 10.12 11.62 -11.88
N LEU A 911 10.07 10.88 -12.98
CA LEU A 911 11.15 10.85 -13.99
C LEU A 911 11.37 12.22 -14.63
N GLU A 912 10.38 13.11 -14.62
CA GLU A 912 10.58 14.49 -15.07
C GLU A 912 11.72 15.17 -14.30
N GLY A 913 11.88 14.89 -13.01
CA GLY A 913 12.93 15.47 -12.16
C GLY A 913 14.35 15.02 -12.54
N ALA A 914 14.53 13.95 -13.31
CA ALA A 914 15.85 13.38 -13.63
C ALA A 914 16.77 14.39 -14.35
N HIS A 915 16.22 15.38 -15.07
CA HIS A 915 17.00 16.41 -15.74
C HIS A 915 17.90 17.24 -14.78
N LEU A 916 17.56 17.28 -13.49
CA LEU A 916 18.33 18.01 -12.48
C LEU A 916 19.76 17.50 -12.36
N ILE A 917 20.03 16.21 -12.57
CA ILE A 917 21.40 15.70 -12.50
C ILE A 917 22.29 16.33 -13.58
N ILE A 918 21.80 16.47 -14.80
CA ILE A 918 22.52 17.11 -15.90
C ILE A 918 22.71 18.61 -15.61
N LYS A 919 21.69 19.27 -15.05
CA LYS A 919 21.80 20.65 -14.60
C LYS A 919 22.91 20.83 -13.56
N HIS A 920 23.04 19.90 -12.63
CA HIS A 920 24.09 19.92 -11.61
C HIS A 920 25.46 19.50 -12.14
N LEU A 921 25.54 18.73 -13.23
CA LEU A 921 26.80 18.40 -13.90
C LEU A 921 27.38 19.58 -14.70
N ARG A 922 26.55 20.54 -15.14
CA ARG A 922 27.01 21.71 -15.90
C ARG A 922 28.01 22.60 -15.13
N PRO A 923 28.92 23.31 -15.83
CA PRO A 923 29.15 23.25 -17.28
C PRO A 923 29.79 21.92 -17.70
N VAL A 924 29.38 21.37 -18.85
CA VAL A 924 29.93 20.14 -19.42
C VAL A 924 30.88 20.50 -20.55
N THR A 925 32.18 20.29 -20.35
CA THR A 925 33.23 20.75 -21.28
C THR A 925 34.10 19.63 -21.84
N SER A 926 33.91 18.38 -21.40
CA SER A 926 34.71 17.23 -21.82
C SER A 926 33.85 16.10 -22.41
N VAL A 927 34.42 15.36 -23.36
CA VAL A 927 33.79 14.17 -23.96
C VAL A 927 33.49 13.10 -22.90
N ALA A 928 34.31 13.03 -21.85
CA ALA A 928 34.09 12.16 -20.70
C ALA A 928 32.75 12.40 -19.99
N VAL A 929 32.48 13.65 -19.61
CA VAL A 929 31.25 14.03 -18.90
C VAL A 929 30.05 13.99 -19.85
N LEU A 930 30.26 14.24 -21.15
CA LEU A 930 29.27 14.01 -22.20
C LEU A 930 28.84 12.52 -22.23
N ARG A 931 29.79 11.58 -22.31
CA ARG A 931 29.48 10.13 -22.30
C ARG A 931 28.76 9.72 -21.01
N ILE A 932 29.20 10.20 -19.85
CA ILE A 932 28.49 9.96 -18.57
C ILE A 932 27.04 10.44 -18.65
N SER A 933 26.81 11.65 -19.16
CA SER A 933 25.46 12.23 -19.30
C SER A 933 24.56 11.36 -20.17
N PHE A 934 25.08 10.87 -21.31
CA PHE A 934 24.38 9.95 -22.21
C PHE A 934 24.14 8.58 -21.55
N ARG A 935 25.07 8.08 -20.74
CA ARG A 935 24.92 6.80 -20.01
C ARG A 935 23.89 6.90 -18.87
N ILE A 936 23.79 8.05 -18.20
CA ILE A 936 22.78 8.27 -17.16
C ILE A 936 21.38 8.35 -17.77
N MET A 937 21.20 9.21 -18.79
CA MET A 937 19.85 9.53 -19.31
C MET A 937 19.41 8.67 -20.49
N GLY A 938 20.33 8.15 -21.29
CA GLY A 938 20.01 7.36 -22.49
C GLY A 938 19.14 6.14 -22.22
N PRO A 939 19.43 5.32 -21.19
CA PRO A 939 18.57 4.19 -20.79
C PRO A 939 17.16 4.56 -20.32
N LEU A 940 16.88 5.84 -20.05
CA LEU A 940 15.54 6.31 -19.71
C LEU A 940 14.63 6.47 -20.93
N LEU A 941 15.20 6.82 -22.09
CA LEU A 941 14.43 7.09 -23.30
C LEU A 941 13.43 5.96 -23.67
N PRO A 942 13.79 4.67 -23.55
CA PRO A 942 12.85 3.55 -23.67
C PRO A 942 11.58 3.65 -22.82
N ARG A 943 11.72 4.04 -21.55
CA ARG A 943 10.59 4.17 -20.63
C ARG A 943 9.75 5.41 -20.92
N LEU A 944 10.31 6.41 -21.58
CA LEU A 944 9.65 7.68 -21.90
C LEU A 944 8.90 7.67 -23.24
N THR A 945 8.97 6.57 -24.01
CA THR A 945 8.34 6.46 -25.34
C THR A 945 6.87 6.83 -25.38
N ASN A 946 6.11 6.37 -24.39
CA ASN A 946 4.67 6.67 -24.28
C ASN A 946 4.40 8.11 -23.80
N ALA A 947 5.41 8.79 -23.25
CA ALA A 947 5.36 10.18 -22.79
C ALA A 947 6.18 11.07 -23.73
N HIS A 948 5.73 11.21 -24.99
CA HIS A 948 6.44 11.96 -26.04
C HIS A 948 6.98 13.34 -25.62
N PRO A 949 6.25 14.19 -24.87
CA PRO A 949 6.80 15.46 -24.41
C PRO A 949 8.05 15.30 -23.53
N LEU A 950 8.04 14.34 -22.61
CA LEU A 950 9.16 14.09 -21.70
C LEU A 950 10.32 13.37 -22.41
N PHE A 951 10.02 12.48 -23.37
CA PHE A 951 11.04 11.89 -24.26
C PHE A 951 11.78 12.99 -25.02
N ASN A 952 11.05 13.87 -25.70
CA ASN A 952 11.60 14.96 -26.50
C ASN A 952 12.41 15.94 -25.63
N LYS A 953 11.92 16.27 -24.43
CA LYS A 953 12.63 17.09 -23.44
C LYS A 953 13.95 16.45 -23.01
N THR A 954 13.95 15.14 -22.77
CA THR A 954 15.15 14.39 -22.36
C THR A 954 16.17 14.26 -23.49
N LEU A 955 15.72 13.97 -24.72
CA LEU A 955 16.59 13.93 -25.89
C LEU A 955 17.17 15.32 -26.19
N SER A 956 16.35 16.37 -26.13
CA SER A 956 16.81 17.75 -26.30
C SER A 956 17.86 18.13 -25.25
N LEU A 957 17.71 17.66 -24.01
CA LEU A 957 18.70 17.89 -22.95
C LEU A 957 20.05 17.24 -23.32
N LEU A 958 20.05 15.98 -23.78
CA LEU A 958 21.26 15.30 -24.24
C LEU A 958 21.92 15.97 -25.44
N LEU A 959 21.12 16.39 -26.43
CA LEU A 959 21.61 17.14 -27.59
C LEU A 959 22.18 18.50 -27.19
N ASN A 960 21.60 19.19 -26.20
CA ASN A 960 22.18 20.43 -25.69
C ASN A 960 23.52 20.19 -24.99
N VAL A 961 23.70 19.07 -24.27
CA VAL A 961 25.01 18.71 -23.69
C VAL A 961 26.04 18.41 -24.78
N LEU A 962 25.64 17.79 -25.90
CA LEU A 962 26.51 17.61 -27.07
C LEU A 962 26.96 18.97 -27.64
N VAL A 963 26.05 19.94 -27.74
CA VAL A 963 26.35 21.31 -28.16
C VAL A 963 27.20 22.06 -27.13
N ASP A 964 27.02 21.82 -25.83
CA ASP A 964 27.84 22.43 -24.77
C ASP A 964 29.34 22.06 -24.95
N VAL A 965 29.64 20.86 -25.47
CA VAL A 965 31.01 20.38 -25.73
C VAL A 965 31.51 20.78 -27.13
N PHE A 966 30.70 20.58 -28.17
CA PHE A 966 31.12 20.72 -29.58
C PHE A 966 30.49 21.91 -30.33
N GLY A 967 29.89 22.85 -29.62
CA GLY A 967 29.19 24.00 -30.18
C GLY A 967 30.11 25.04 -30.82
N ARG A 968 29.57 25.87 -31.73
CA ARG A 968 30.35 26.91 -32.44
C ARG A 968 31.03 27.94 -31.52
N SER A 969 30.55 28.10 -30.29
CA SER A 969 31.07 29.04 -29.29
C SER A 969 32.15 28.46 -28.38
N THR A 970 32.49 27.17 -28.48
CA THR A 970 33.58 26.58 -27.69
C THR A 970 34.94 26.87 -28.33
N GLN A 971 35.95 27.18 -27.51
CA GLN A 971 37.33 27.36 -28.01
C GLN A 971 37.78 26.09 -28.72
N PRO A 972 38.58 26.15 -29.81
CA PRO A 972 38.86 24.97 -30.61
C PRO A 972 39.77 23.97 -29.89
N PRO A 973 39.28 22.78 -29.47
CA PRO A 973 40.12 21.60 -29.35
C PRO A 973 40.60 21.13 -30.73
N ALA A 974 41.57 20.22 -30.74
CA ALA A 974 41.97 19.47 -31.93
C ALA A 974 40.74 18.93 -32.71
N PRO A 975 40.82 18.79 -34.04
CA PRO A 975 39.71 18.25 -34.83
C PRO A 975 39.30 16.89 -34.28
N VAL A 976 37.99 16.72 -34.05
CA VAL A 976 37.41 15.48 -33.51
C VAL A 976 37.20 14.48 -34.65
N GLU A 977 37.77 13.28 -34.54
CA GLU A 977 37.54 12.23 -35.52
C GLU A 977 36.26 11.43 -35.23
N ALA A 978 35.71 10.76 -36.24
CA ALA A 978 34.51 9.94 -36.09
C ALA A 978 34.70 8.80 -35.07
N SER A 979 35.91 8.24 -34.99
CA SER A 979 36.30 7.20 -34.03
C SER A 979 36.14 7.66 -32.58
N ASP A 980 36.35 8.96 -32.32
CA ASP A 980 36.36 9.52 -30.97
C ASP A 980 34.95 9.64 -30.40
N ILE A 981 33.90 9.59 -31.22
CA ILE A 981 32.50 9.73 -30.77
C ILE A 981 31.56 8.72 -31.44
N ALA A 982 32.10 7.62 -31.96
CA ALA A 982 31.32 6.60 -32.69
C ALA A 982 30.14 6.06 -31.86
N ASP A 983 30.36 5.85 -30.56
CA ASP A 983 29.32 5.39 -29.63
C ASP A 983 28.15 6.37 -29.48
N ILE A 984 28.44 7.67 -29.53
CA ILE A 984 27.42 8.73 -29.48
C ILE A 984 26.68 8.83 -30.82
N ILE A 985 27.40 8.72 -31.95
CA ILE A 985 26.79 8.70 -33.29
C ILE A 985 25.81 7.51 -33.39
N ASP A 986 26.25 6.31 -33.02
CA ASP A 986 25.44 5.09 -33.02
C ASP A 986 24.22 5.21 -32.10
N PHE A 987 24.38 5.80 -30.91
CA PHE A 987 23.28 6.07 -30.00
C PHE A 987 22.21 6.96 -30.64
N LEU A 988 22.61 8.05 -31.31
CA LEU A 988 21.65 8.97 -31.95
C LEU A 988 20.87 8.27 -33.07
N HIS A 989 21.53 7.45 -33.89
CA HIS A 989 20.84 6.61 -34.88
C HIS A 989 19.84 5.66 -34.21
N HIS A 990 20.25 4.97 -33.16
CA HIS A 990 19.40 4.05 -32.43
C HIS A 990 18.14 4.73 -31.87
N VAL A 991 18.30 5.91 -31.23
CA VAL A 991 17.18 6.67 -30.64
C VAL A 991 16.17 7.14 -31.68
N ILE A 992 16.65 7.63 -32.83
CA ILE A 992 15.81 8.10 -33.94
C ILE A 992 14.92 6.96 -34.47
N HIS A 993 15.48 5.77 -34.64
CA HIS A 993 14.72 4.60 -35.08
C HIS A 993 13.75 4.07 -34.02
N TYR A 994 14.18 4.09 -32.77
CA TYR A 994 13.46 3.52 -31.65
C TYR A 994 12.12 4.24 -31.37
N GLU A 995 12.10 5.57 -31.38
CA GLU A 995 10.86 6.35 -31.16
C GLU A 995 9.87 6.24 -32.34
N GLY A 996 10.37 6.02 -33.56
CA GLY A 996 9.57 5.87 -34.78
C GLY A 996 8.59 4.69 -34.78
N GLN A 997 8.81 3.66 -33.97
CA GLN A 997 7.94 2.47 -33.89
C GLN A 997 7.44 2.11 -32.47
N GLY A 998 7.97 2.72 -31.41
CA GLY A 998 7.54 2.42 -30.03
C GLY A 998 7.90 0.99 -29.57
N GLY A 999 8.97 0.40 -30.10
CA GLY A 999 9.37 -0.99 -29.88
C GLY A 999 10.80 -1.30 -30.36
N PRO A 1000 11.23 -2.57 -30.37
CA PRO A 1000 12.57 -2.96 -30.84
C PRO A 1000 12.80 -2.47 -32.27
N VAL A 1001 13.97 -1.88 -32.54
CA VAL A 1001 14.31 -1.29 -33.84
C VAL A 1001 14.24 -2.37 -34.94
N GLN A 1002 13.33 -2.20 -35.90
CA GLN A 1002 13.24 -3.04 -37.11
C GLN A 1002 13.80 -2.30 -38.33
N ALA A 1003 14.27 -3.04 -39.34
CA ALA A 1003 14.81 -2.48 -40.58
C ALA A 1003 13.79 -1.62 -41.37
N SER A 1004 12.49 -1.75 -41.10
CA SER A 1004 11.39 -0.98 -41.71
C SER A 1004 10.97 0.26 -40.89
N SER A 1005 11.70 0.59 -39.82
CA SER A 1005 11.33 1.68 -38.89
C SER A 1005 11.42 3.05 -39.55
N ARG A 1006 10.32 3.81 -39.48
CA ARG A 1006 10.25 5.19 -39.96
C ARG A 1006 10.42 6.15 -38.79
N PRO A 1007 11.43 7.04 -38.81
CA PRO A 1007 11.62 8.00 -37.74
C PRO A 1007 10.54 9.08 -37.74
N ARG A 1008 10.21 9.64 -36.56
CA ARG A 1008 9.30 10.79 -36.49
C ARG A 1008 9.97 12.09 -36.87
N ALA A 1009 9.22 12.92 -37.58
CA ALA A 1009 9.69 14.23 -38.05
C ALA A 1009 10.14 15.15 -36.90
N GLU A 1010 9.46 15.11 -35.75
CA GLU A 1010 9.80 15.94 -34.58
C GLU A 1010 11.18 15.60 -33.98
N VAL A 1011 11.50 14.30 -33.90
CA VAL A 1011 12.79 13.81 -33.40
C VAL A 1011 13.92 14.16 -34.36
N LEU A 1012 13.71 13.97 -35.67
CA LEU A 1012 14.67 14.40 -36.69
C LEU A 1012 14.88 15.92 -36.68
N ALA A 1013 13.83 16.70 -36.45
CA ALA A 1013 13.92 18.16 -36.35
C ALA A 1013 14.75 18.59 -35.11
N LEU A 1014 14.62 17.89 -33.97
CA LEU A 1014 15.45 18.12 -32.79
C LEU A 1014 16.94 17.88 -33.10
N CYS A 1015 17.25 16.73 -33.70
CA CYS A 1015 18.61 16.39 -34.12
C CYS A 1015 19.16 17.41 -35.14
N GLY A 1016 18.36 17.80 -36.13
CA GLY A 1016 18.76 18.79 -37.14
C GLY A 1016 19.16 20.14 -36.54
N ARG A 1017 18.35 20.68 -35.61
CA ARG A 1017 18.67 21.93 -34.89
C ARG A 1017 19.96 21.83 -34.07
N ALA A 1018 20.17 20.69 -33.42
CA ALA A 1018 21.40 20.46 -32.66
C ALA A 1018 22.63 20.43 -33.59
N VAL A 1019 22.56 19.69 -34.70
CA VAL A 1019 23.64 19.56 -35.69
C VAL A 1019 23.99 20.91 -36.35
N GLU A 1020 23.02 21.80 -36.53
CA GLU A 1020 23.28 23.16 -37.01
C GLU A 1020 24.13 23.99 -36.03
N SER A 1021 24.01 23.72 -34.74
CA SER A 1021 24.70 24.46 -33.67
C SER A 1021 26.13 23.95 -33.40
N LEU A 1022 26.54 22.85 -34.03
CA LEU A 1022 27.88 22.26 -33.89
C LEU A 1022 28.94 22.96 -34.75
N ARG A 1023 30.21 22.79 -34.38
CA ARG A 1023 31.37 23.18 -35.20
C ARG A 1023 31.46 22.32 -36.47
N PRO A 1024 32.06 22.83 -37.57
CA PRO A 1024 32.08 22.12 -38.86
C PRO A 1024 32.71 20.71 -38.83
N ASP A 1025 33.75 20.52 -38.02
CA ASP A 1025 34.47 19.26 -37.82
C ASP A 1025 33.58 18.16 -37.22
N VAL A 1026 32.61 18.50 -36.37
CA VAL A 1026 31.65 17.52 -35.82
C VAL A 1026 30.33 17.51 -36.61
N GLN A 1027 29.95 18.65 -37.17
CA GLN A 1027 28.71 18.81 -37.93
C GLN A 1027 28.62 17.86 -39.13
N HIS A 1028 29.73 17.65 -39.86
CA HIS A 1028 29.72 16.76 -41.03
C HIS A 1028 29.42 15.31 -40.64
N LEU A 1029 29.89 14.87 -39.46
CA LEU A 1029 29.68 13.52 -38.90
C LEU A 1029 28.23 13.20 -38.53
N LEU A 1030 27.36 14.21 -38.40
CA LEU A 1030 25.96 14.04 -38.00
C LEU A 1030 24.99 14.62 -39.05
N SER A 1031 25.52 15.10 -40.18
CA SER A 1031 24.76 15.79 -41.23
C SER A 1031 23.66 14.93 -41.87
N HIS A 1032 23.80 13.60 -41.78
CA HIS A 1032 22.85 12.60 -42.25
C HIS A 1032 21.64 12.37 -41.31
N LEU A 1033 21.64 12.96 -40.11
CA LEU A 1033 20.55 12.86 -39.13
C LEU A 1033 19.50 13.99 -39.25
N LYS A 1034 19.48 14.72 -40.36
CA LYS A 1034 18.60 15.88 -40.59
C LYS A 1034 17.27 15.50 -41.25
N THR A 1035 16.35 16.47 -41.38
CA THR A 1035 15.09 16.32 -42.13
C THR A 1035 15.22 16.54 -43.64
N ASP A 1036 16.37 17.07 -44.11
CA ASP A 1036 16.60 17.38 -45.52
C ASP A 1036 16.70 16.10 -46.36
N ALA A 1037 15.88 15.98 -47.40
CA ALA A 1037 15.86 14.83 -48.31
C ALA A 1037 17.17 14.64 -49.10
N ASN A 1038 17.96 15.70 -49.27
CA ASN A 1038 19.20 15.65 -50.05
C ASN A 1038 20.41 15.19 -49.23
N SER A 1039 20.38 15.34 -47.90
CA SER A 1039 21.49 15.01 -47.02
C SER A 1039 21.16 13.91 -46.02
N SER A 1040 19.87 13.62 -45.79
CA SER A 1040 19.41 12.67 -44.78
C SER A 1040 19.26 11.26 -45.33
N ILE A 1041 19.70 10.27 -44.55
CA ILE A 1041 19.36 8.86 -44.81
C ILE A 1041 17.87 8.55 -44.54
N TYR A 1042 17.16 9.47 -43.87
CA TYR A 1042 15.77 9.30 -43.45
C TYR A 1042 14.77 10.20 -44.20
N GLY A 1043 15.25 11.28 -44.85
CA GLY A 1043 14.42 12.30 -45.51
C GLY A 1043 13.63 11.80 -46.72
N ALA A 1044 14.04 10.67 -47.33
CA ALA A 1044 13.39 10.10 -48.51
C ALA A 1044 12.06 9.36 -48.23
N ALA A 1045 11.76 9.01 -46.97
CA ALA A 1045 10.59 8.19 -46.61
C ALA A 1045 9.26 8.95 -46.48
N HIS A 1046 9.26 10.30 -46.62
CA HIS A 1046 8.10 11.18 -46.40
C HIS A 1046 7.39 11.69 -47.66
N LEU A 1047 7.80 11.27 -48.87
CA LEU A 1047 7.08 11.61 -50.09
C LEU A 1047 5.73 10.86 -50.11
N LYS A 1048 4.63 11.60 -49.87
CA LYS A 1048 3.28 11.17 -50.28
C LYS A 1048 3.36 10.82 -51.76
N SER A 1049 2.92 9.62 -52.11
CA SER A 1049 2.59 9.27 -53.50
C SER A 1049 1.60 10.32 -54.00
N VAL A 1050 2.10 11.28 -54.77
CA VAL A 1050 1.28 12.10 -55.63
C VAL A 1050 0.80 11.12 -56.70
N GLN A 1051 -0.50 10.79 -56.67
CA GLN A 1051 -1.15 10.21 -57.83
C GLN A 1051 -0.86 11.13 -59.01
N ASN A 1052 0.01 10.69 -59.90
CA ASN A 1052 0.13 11.27 -61.21
C ASN A 1052 -1.22 11.06 -61.90
N SER A 1053 -1.97 12.14 -62.07
CA SER A 1053 -3.02 12.24 -63.06
C SER A 1053 -2.36 12.17 -64.44
N SER A 1054 -2.51 11.02 -65.09
CA SER A 1054 -2.44 10.87 -66.54
C SER A 1054 -3.65 10.07 -66.99
#